data_AF-A0A3B1E114-F1
#
_entry.id   AF-A0A3B1E114-F1
#
_cell.length_a   1.000
_cell.length_b   1.000
_cell.length_c   1.000
_cell.angle_alpha   90.00
_cell.angle_beta   90.00
_cell.angle_gamma   90.00
#
_symmetry.space_group_name_H-M   'P 1'
#
loop_
_entity.id
_entity.type
_entity.pdbx_description
1 polymer ?
#
loop_
_entity_poly.entity_id
_entity_poly.type
_entity_poly.pdbx_seq_one_letter_code
_entity_poly.pdbx_strand_id
1 'polypeptide(L)'
;MRITQSNFYDQYKSRQVDSVSHLNNTYEQITTAKKISDGYQDPLKMINTLNLDTQEAFFEQIDKIANQSVDFSRNTDTVLGDFQKTLTRFKQKLTSAANGTHSATSLNSISQELEVLIRHLRDAANTSINKNYLFAGSNVATRPISDKFEYRGNKDSLGVLLGKSDSLASYNISGYELLYGRDEDFNKVVSSNVKHLNTRLLRPDIMTTDLKISKPTEVYITSKDTIRDMMGDNDDSILNNKKSIFYFRGQNIYGDIIKEKITMDGNDKISTLLKKIEDLYDGFVEANVTEDGQIKLSSKIKGNENLDFHMFGAIDRSTTKNVNQADVGNIDDLLKKEDVDIVEFMYSALPTAKIASSIISSRDVFDNKKISMRSSFLKSDQSPIALSDKLEDILHNKLTKLTFKGTDVNGNTFNKNLNVDADTDIKDLFLNIQYALSGSNTDKKVSVSIVNDKLIIQENTNESSKNKPTLAKLEIVANDGKLNAFSGIEAMNVDRVSLNKDKNTLQAQLSQVDRFGEFATRDTKLQDVAQGSLKNAVLEMDIKNINGVEKKVNITLDEQQVNFEIDGVKYNVVNDNLLSVAPGFSQNKINVPDYYDLDGIEVGDTISINGSVSKITTVDNQYKFIEVNPPFTSRINVGDSVEFETPQFKRTNYNNMTYGQLMDIVGMTLNDNLPKKINDPGAYKNAIFDYGNRLDISLDIRGKLKIVDKVESLSKIDLSIYDKNSNDFNNNNTPSILLNANNAVVLDTPSVDFFQDLQDAVYAVRNNIVSTDAFSNDSRSTGIRGGIKAVDHLSAHIAKMRTIAGTNSQTINNTIDRIGNIITTTKELKNQTISTDIAETMAKFNEQALNYSALLKIVNRINELTLTNYYR
;
A
#
# COMPACT_ATOMS: atom_id res chain seq x y z
N MET A 1 -60.14 -4.63 86.01
CA MET A 1 -58.86 -5.35 86.19
C MET A 1 -57.93 -4.50 87.03
N ARG A 2 -57.20 -5.07 88.00
CA ARG A 2 -56.11 -4.37 88.70
C ARG A 2 -55.05 -3.94 87.68
N ILE A 3 -54.38 -2.81 87.88
CA ILE A 3 -53.29 -2.31 87.01
C ILE A 3 -52.20 -3.40 86.80
N THR A 4 -51.97 -4.27 87.79
CA THR A 4 -51.07 -5.43 87.69
C THR A 4 -51.58 -6.56 86.79
N GLN A 5 -52.89 -6.83 86.74
CA GLN A 5 -53.48 -7.86 85.88
C GLN A 5 -53.46 -7.45 84.40
N SER A 6 -53.65 -6.14 84.11
CA SER A 6 -53.48 -5.61 82.74
C SER A 6 -52.04 -5.80 82.27
N ASN A 7 -51.05 -5.41 83.10
CA ASN A 7 -49.63 -5.58 82.77
C ASN A 7 -49.23 -7.05 82.52
N PHE A 8 -49.76 -8.01 83.29
CA PHE A 8 -49.50 -9.45 83.04
C PHE A 8 -50.15 -9.94 81.75
N TYR A 9 -51.37 -9.50 81.45
CA TYR A 9 -52.07 -9.83 80.21
C TYR A 9 -51.37 -9.23 78.98
N ASP A 10 -50.89 -7.99 79.09
CA ASP A 10 -50.15 -7.30 78.03
C ASP A 10 -48.78 -7.94 77.79
N GLN A 11 -48.05 -8.30 78.86
CA GLN A 11 -46.81 -9.08 78.75
C GLN A 11 -47.04 -10.47 78.13
N TYR A 12 -48.15 -11.13 78.48
CA TYR A 12 -48.52 -12.42 77.89
C TYR A 12 -48.86 -12.28 76.40
N LYS A 13 -49.72 -11.33 76.05
CA LYS A 13 -50.10 -11.05 74.66
C LYS A 13 -48.88 -10.72 73.82
N SER A 14 -47.94 -9.94 74.36
CA SER A 14 -46.63 -9.70 73.73
C SER A 14 -45.89 -11.02 73.50
N ARG A 15 -45.69 -11.85 74.54
CA ARG A 15 -45.02 -13.15 74.41
C ARG A 15 -45.70 -14.12 73.44
N GLN A 16 -47.02 -14.09 73.34
CA GLN A 16 -47.78 -14.90 72.39
C GLN A 16 -47.56 -14.42 70.96
N VAL A 17 -47.65 -13.11 70.72
CA VAL A 17 -47.37 -12.48 69.42
C VAL A 17 -45.92 -12.74 69.02
N ASP A 18 -44.98 -12.61 69.95
CA ASP A 18 -43.56 -12.92 69.74
C ASP A 18 -43.38 -14.39 69.37
N SER A 19 -43.98 -15.33 70.11
CA SER A 19 -43.84 -16.77 69.86
C SER A 19 -44.45 -17.20 68.51
N VAL A 20 -45.58 -16.62 68.11
CA VAL A 20 -46.18 -16.83 66.78
C VAL A 20 -45.30 -16.24 65.69
N SER A 21 -44.74 -15.06 65.91
CA SER A 21 -43.80 -14.45 64.97
C SER A 21 -42.55 -15.30 64.78
N HIS A 22 -41.97 -15.88 65.84
CA HIS A 22 -40.82 -16.78 65.72
C HIS A 22 -41.18 -18.06 64.94
N LEU A 23 -42.35 -18.66 65.22
CA LEU A 23 -42.82 -19.82 64.46
C LEU A 23 -43.02 -19.52 62.98
N ASN A 24 -43.65 -18.39 62.67
CA ASN A 24 -43.86 -17.96 61.29
C ASN A 24 -42.53 -17.70 60.58
N ASN A 25 -41.57 -17.04 61.23
CA ASN A 25 -40.24 -16.79 60.67
C ASN A 25 -39.48 -18.11 60.41
N THR A 26 -39.49 -19.05 61.35
CA THR A 26 -38.80 -20.35 61.17
C THR A 26 -39.50 -21.22 60.12
N TYR A 27 -40.83 -21.15 60.02
CA TYR A 27 -41.61 -21.77 58.94
C TYR A 27 -41.29 -21.16 57.57
N GLU A 28 -41.13 -19.84 57.50
CA GLU A 28 -40.72 -19.12 56.31
C GLU A 28 -39.30 -19.53 55.87
N GLN A 29 -38.37 -19.67 56.81
CA GLN A 29 -37.02 -20.18 56.54
C GLN A 29 -37.04 -21.62 56.00
N ILE A 30 -37.92 -22.48 56.52
CA ILE A 30 -38.10 -23.86 56.02
C ILE A 30 -38.66 -23.87 54.60
N THR A 31 -39.68 -23.06 54.33
CA THR A 31 -40.37 -23.04 53.04
C THR A 31 -39.55 -22.36 51.94
N THR A 32 -38.78 -21.33 52.27
CA THR A 32 -37.90 -20.61 51.34
C THR A 32 -36.49 -21.21 51.23
N ALA A 33 -36.12 -22.09 52.16
CA ALA A 33 -34.75 -22.58 52.37
C ALA A 33 -33.69 -21.48 52.59
N LYS A 34 -34.12 -20.27 52.95
CA LYS A 34 -33.25 -19.11 53.18
C LYS A 34 -33.30 -18.66 54.64
N LYS A 35 -32.18 -18.17 55.16
CA LYS A 35 -32.03 -17.56 56.49
C LYS A 35 -32.80 -16.25 56.60
N ILE A 36 -32.88 -15.50 55.50
CA ILE A 36 -33.69 -14.29 55.37
C ILE A 36 -34.41 -14.28 54.01
N SER A 37 -35.62 -13.73 53.99
CA SER A 37 -36.41 -13.49 52.78
C SER A 37 -36.46 -12.00 52.44
N ASP A 38 -36.47 -11.14 53.46
CA ASP A 38 -36.68 -9.71 53.32
C ASP A 38 -35.50 -8.90 53.86
N GLY A 39 -35.23 -7.75 53.23
CA GLY A 39 -34.07 -6.91 53.56
C GLY A 39 -34.11 -6.30 54.96
N TYR A 40 -35.28 -6.18 55.60
CA TYR A 40 -35.40 -5.67 56.97
C TYR A 40 -34.96 -6.70 58.03
N GLN A 41 -34.88 -7.99 57.68
CA GLN A 41 -34.57 -9.07 58.62
C GLN A 41 -33.07 -9.09 58.97
N ASP A 42 -32.20 -8.86 57.99
CA ASP A 42 -30.76 -8.66 58.16
C ASP A 42 -30.21 -7.89 56.94
N PRO A 43 -30.11 -6.54 57.03
CA PRO A 43 -29.68 -5.71 55.91
C PRO A 43 -28.28 -6.06 55.40
N LEU A 44 -27.36 -6.47 56.28
CA LEU A 44 -25.99 -6.81 55.90
C LEU A 44 -25.93 -8.12 55.12
N LYS A 45 -26.62 -9.16 55.58
CA LYS A 45 -26.73 -10.42 54.81
C LYS A 45 -27.42 -10.18 53.47
N MET A 46 -28.49 -9.38 53.43
CA MET A 46 -29.19 -9.07 52.18
C MET A 46 -28.28 -8.33 51.20
N ILE A 47 -27.55 -7.30 51.63
CA ILE A 47 -26.60 -6.57 50.78
C ILE A 47 -25.50 -7.51 50.26
N ASN A 48 -24.95 -8.38 51.11
CA ASN A 48 -23.95 -9.36 50.69
C ASN A 48 -24.51 -10.37 49.69
N THR A 49 -25.72 -10.87 49.90
CA THR A 49 -26.40 -11.76 48.95
C THR A 49 -26.64 -11.08 47.61
N LEU A 50 -27.14 -9.84 47.60
CA LEU A 50 -27.35 -9.07 46.36
C LEU A 50 -26.03 -8.81 45.63
N ASN A 51 -24.95 -8.51 46.35
CA ASN A 51 -23.62 -8.36 45.77
C ASN A 51 -23.10 -9.68 45.16
N LEU A 52 -23.35 -10.81 45.81
CA LEU A 52 -22.98 -12.13 45.29
C LEU A 52 -23.85 -12.53 44.09
N ASP A 53 -25.16 -12.24 44.10
CA ASP A 53 -26.07 -12.49 42.97
C ASP A 53 -25.67 -11.65 41.75
N THR A 54 -25.35 -10.37 41.95
CA THR A 54 -24.87 -9.50 40.86
C THR A 54 -23.51 -9.96 40.32
N GLN A 55 -22.61 -10.43 41.18
CA GLN A 55 -21.34 -11.02 40.76
C GLN A 55 -21.53 -12.34 39.98
N GLU A 56 -22.40 -13.22 40.47
CA GLU A 56 -22.71 -14.49 39.81
C GLU A 56 -23.30 -14.25 38.40
N ALA A 57 -24.31 -13.39 38.29
CA ALA A 57 -24.92 -13.04 37.00
C ALA A 57 -23.89 -12.41 36.03
N PHE A 58 -22.99 -11.58 36.55
CA PHE A 58 -21.89 -11.00 35.77
C PHE A 58 -20.94 -12.09 35.24
N PHE A 59 -20.50 -13.02 36.09
CA PHE A 59 -19.60 -14.09 35.67
C PHE A 59 -20.27 -15.10 34.74
N GLU A 60 -21.55 -15.43 34.93
CA GLU A 60 -22.31 -16.28 33.99
C GLU A 60 -22.43 -15.63 32.60
N GLN A 61 -22.62 -14.30 32.54
CA GLN A 61 -22.62 -13.57 31.27
C GLN A 61 -21.23 -13.59 30.62
N ILE A 62 -20.14 -13.41 31.37
CA ILE A 62 -18.78 -13.51 30.83
C ILE A 62 -18.50 -14.93 30.34
N ASP A 63 -18.88 -15.97 31.08
CA ASP A 63 -18.71 -17.37 30.67
C ASP A 63 -19.38 -17.64 29.32
N LYS A 64 -20.61 -17.15 29.13
CA LYS A 64 -21.32 -17.25 27.85
C LYS A 64 -20.59 -16.55 26.70
N ILE A 65 -20.09 -15.33 26.92
CA ILE A 65 -19.34 -14.57 25.91
C ILE A 65 -18.01 -15.27 25.60
N ALA A 66 -17.32 -15.78 26.62
CA ALA A 66 -16.06 -16.50 26.48
C ALA A 66 -16.24 -17.79 25.66
N ASN A 67 -17.28 -18.58 25.94
CA ASN A 67 -17.61 -19.76 25.14
C ASN A 67 -17.89 -19.42 23.67
N GLN A 68 -18.68 -18.37 23.41
CA GLN A 68 -18.92 -17.88 22.04
C GLN A 68 -17.62 -17.47 21.33
N SER A 69 -16.68 -16.89 22.09
CA SER A 69 -15.40 -16.42 21.56
C SER A 69 -14.43 -17.57 21.27
N VAL A 70 -14.42 -18.62 22.08
CA VAL A 70 -13.71 -19.87 21.78
C VAL A 70 -14.28 -20.53 20.55
N ASP A 71 -15.60 -20.61 20.41
CA ASP A 71 -16.23 -21.17 19.22
C ASP A 71 -15.84 -20.38 17.97
N PHE A 72 -15.85 -19.05 18.05
CA PHE A 72 -15.37 -18.19 16.96
C PHE A 72 -13.90 -18.48 16.60
N SER A 73 -13.02 -18.57 17.59
CA SER A 73 -11.60 -18.84 17.42
C SER A 73 -11.31 -20.25 16.84
N ARG A 74 -12.03 -21.29 17.29
CA ARG A 74 -11.90 -22.67 16.78
C ARG A 74 -12.36 -22.82 15.34
N ASN A 75 -13.45 -22.13 14.97
CA ASN A 75 -13.89 -22.12 13.59
C ASN A 75 -12.92 -21.34 12.70
N THR A 76 -12.34 -20.24 13.21
CA THR A 76 -11.25 -19.53 12.53
C THR A 76 -10.06 -20.47 12.27
N ASP A 77 -9.60 -21.22 13.27
CA ASP A 77 -8.53 -22.25 13.10
C ASP A 77 -8.90 -23.30 12.04
N THR A 78 -10.14 -23.78 12.06
CA THR A 78 -10.62 -24.77 11.09
C THR A 78 -10.56 -24.25 9.65
N VAL A 79 -10.99 -23.00 9.43
CA VAL A 79 -10.93 -22.37 8.11
C VAL A 79 -9.48 -22.13 7.68
N LEU A 80 -8.59 -21.66 8.58
CA LEU A 80 -7.17 -21.51 8.29
C LEU A 80 -6.50 -22.85 7.94
N GLY A 81 -6.94 -23.96 8.56
CA GLY A 81 -6.53 -25.30 8.17
C GLY A 81 -6.94 -25.69 6.75
N ASP A 82 -8.07 -25.20 6.25
CA ASP A 82 -8.51 -25.38 4.86
C ASP A 82 -7.71 -24.51 3.87
N PHE A 83 -7.37 -23.28 4.27
CA PHE A 83 -6.44 -22.43 3.52
C PHE A 83 -5.10 -23.15 3.29
N GLN A 84 -4.50 -23.70 4.35
CA GLN A 84 -3.22 -24.41 4.27
C GLN A 84 -3.27 -25.61 3.31
N LYS A 85 -4.35 -26.40 3.36
CA LYS A 85 -4.57 -27.53 2.43
C LYS A 85 -4.72 -27.06 0.99
N THR A 86 -5.46 -25.97 0.78
CA THR A 86 -5.72 -25.42 -0.55
C THR A 86 -4.46 -24.81 -1.16
N LEU A 87 -3.66 -24.07 -0.38
CA LEU A 87 -2.35 -23.55 -0.82
C LEU A 87 -1.37 -24.69 -1.14
N THR A 88 -1.39 -25.79 -0.38
CA THR A 88 -0.58 -26.97 -0.69
C THR A 88 -0.94 -27.55 -2.07
N ARG A 89 -2.23 -27.69 -2.37
CA ARG A 89 -2.71 -28.13 -3.70
C ARG A 89 -2.36 -27.13 -4.80
N PHE A 90 -2.46 -25.83 -4.50
CA PHE A 90 -2.09 -24.75 -5.41
C PHE A 90 -0.60 -24.85 -5.78
N LYS A 91 0.29 -24.98 -4.79
CA LYS A 91 1.73 -25.20 -5.00
C LYS A 91 2.04 -26.44 -5.81
N GLN A 92 1.34 -27.55 -5.57
CA GLN A 92 1.50 -28.78 -6.36
C GLN A 92 1.19 -28.54 -7.85
N LYS A 93 0.11 -27.82 -8.15
CA LYS A 93 -0.26 -27.45 -9.52
C LYS A 93 0.73 -26.47 -10.16
N LEU A 94 1.21 -25.46 -9.42
CA LEU A 94 2.26 -24.56 -9.92
C LEU A 94 3.56 -25.31 -10.22
N THR A 95 3.99 -26.18 -9.31
CA THR A 95 5.19 -27.02 -9.51
C THR A 95 5.01 -27.92 -10.74
N SER A 96 3.81 -28.47 -10.94
CA SER A 96 3.50 -29.24 -12.14
C SER A 96 3.56 -28.39 -13.41
N ALA A 97 3.08 -27.15 -13.38
CA ALA A 97 3.12 -26.24 -14.53
C ALA A 97 4.55 -25.75 -14.84
N ALA A 98 5.39 -25.61 -13.82
CA ALA A 98 6.80 -25.27 -13.97
C ALA A 98 7.64 -26.41 -14.58
N ASN A 99 7.23 -27.66 -14.31
CA ASN A 99 7.98 -28.86 -14.67
C ASN A 99 7.37 -29.54 -15.90
N GLY A 100 7.93 -29.25 -17.08
CA GLY A 100 7.64 -30.00 -18.31
C GLY A 100 7.36 -29.12 -19.51
N THR A 101 7.19 -29.76 -20.67
CA THR A 101 6.75 -29.08 -21.89
C THR A 101 5.22 -29.14 -21.95
N HIS A 102 4.55 -28.04 -21.62
CA HIS A 102 3.10 -27.94 -21.69
C HIS A 102 2.65 -27.30 -23.00
N SER A 103 1.51 -27.74 -23.53
CA SER A 103 0.80 -27.01 -24.58
C SER A 103 0.02 -25.83 -23.98
N ALA A 104 -0.31 -24.82 -24.80
CA ALA A 104 -1.16 -23.71 -24.37
C ALA A 104 -2.50 -24.18 -23.80
N THR A 105 -3.10 -25.22 -24.38
CA THR A 105 -4.34 -25.84 -23.86
C THR A 105 -4.13 -26.45 -22.47
N SER A 106 -3.02 -27.15 -22.25
CA SER A 106 -2.69 -27.74 -20.94
C SER A 106 -2.50 -26.65 -19.88
N LEU A 107 -1.78 -25.57 -20.21
CA LEU A 107 -1.57 -24.45 -19.29
C LEU A 107 -2.88 -23.73 -18.98
N ASN A 108 -3.74 -23.54 -19.99
CA ASN A 108 -5.07 -22.97 -19.80
C ASN A 108 -5.92 -23.81 -18.84
N SER A 109 -5.95 -25.14 -19.00
CA SER A 109 -6.66 -26.03 -18.07
C SER A 109 -6.11 -25.95 -16.64
N ILE A 110 -4.77 -25.95 -16.47
CA ILE A 110 -4.15 -25.79 -15.15
C ILE A 110 -4.51 -24.43 -14.54
N SER A 111 -4.47 -23.35 -15.34
CA SER A 111 -4.83 -22.01 -14.88
C SER A 111 -6.28 -21.94 -14.40
N GLN A 112 -7.22 -22.57 -15.11
CA GLN A 112 -8.63 -22.64 -14.70
C GLN A 112 -8.81 -23.42 -13.40
N GLU A 113 -8.08 -24.52 -13.21
CA GLU A 113 -8.09 -25.26 -11.95
C GLU A 113 -7.53 -24.44 -10.79
N LEU A 114 -6.45 -23.68 -11.01
CA LEU A 114 -5.90 -22.77 -10.01
C LEU A 114 -6.90 -21.66 -9.65
N GLU A 115 -7.62 -21.08 -10.62
CA GLU A 115 -8.67 -20.10 -10.34
C GLU A 115 -9.82 -20.68 -9.51
N VAL A 116 -10.19 -21.95 -9.71
CA VAL A 116 -11.17 -22.63 -8.86
C VAL A 116 -10.67 -22.67 -7.41
N LEU A 117 -9.37 -22.94 -7.18
CA LEU A 117 -8.80 -22.92 -5.84
C LEU A 117 -8.80 -21.52 -5.21
N ILE A 118 -8.53 -20.47 -5.99
CA ILE A 118 -8.63 -19.07 -5.52
C ILE A 118 -10.07 -18.74 -5.11
N ARG A 119 -11.06 -19.12 -5.93
CA ARG A 119 -12.48 -18.94 -5.59
C ARG A 119 -12.85 -19.69 -4.31
N HIS A 120 -12.33 -20.91 -4.13
CA HIS A 120 -12.55 -21.67 -2.91
C HIS A 120 -11.97 -20.97 -1.67
N LEU A 121 -10.75 -20.41 -1.77
CA LEU A 121 -10.14 -19.60 -0.69
C LEU A 121 -10.96 -18.35 -0.38
N ARG A 122 -11.49 -17.66 -1.40
CA ARG A 122 -12.38 -16.51 -1.22
C ARG A 122 -13.68 -16.91 -0.51
N ASP A 123 -14.26 -18.05 -0.88
CA ASP A 123 -15.50 -18.52 -0.25
C ASP A 123 -15.24 -18.94 1.20
N ALA A 124 -14.08 -19.56 1.48
CA ALA A 124 -13.61 -19.86 2.83
C ALA A 124 -13.37 -18.58 3.65
N ALA A 125 -12.76 -17.53 3.07
CA ALA A 125 -12.60 -16.21 3.70
C ALA A 125 -13.94 -15.53 4.05
N ASN A 126 -15.01 -15.88 3.33
CA ASN A 126 -16.36 -15.39 3.56
C ASN A 126 -17.20 -16.31 4.47
N THR A 127 -16.56 -17.22 5.21
CA THR A 127 -17.27 -18.08 6.18
C THR A 127 -17.91 -17.24 7.29
N SER A 128 -19.16 -17.55 7.63
CA SER A 128 -19.93 -16.87 8.67
C SER A 128 -20.52 -17.84 9.68
N ILE A 129 -20.58 -17.41 10.95
CA ILE A 129 -21.23 -18.13 12.06
C ILE A 129 -22.28 -17.21 12.65
N ASN A 130 -23.52 -17.69 12.79
CA ASN A 130 -24.62 -16.89 13.33
C ASN A 130 -24.80 -15.53 12.60
N LYS A 131 -24.53 -15.50 11.27
CA LYS A 131 -24.50 -14.31 10.40
C LYS A 131 -23.36 -13.31 10.67
N ASN A 132 -22.41 -13.67 11.52
CA ASN A 132 -21.19 -12.92 11.76
C ASN A 132 -20.04 -13.54 10.95
N TYR A 133 -19.43 -12.76 10.08
CA TYR A 133 -18.29 -13.18 9.27
C TYR A 133 -17.01 -13.27 10.11
N LEU A 134 -16.23 -14.34 9.90
CA LEU A 134 -15.06 -14.63 10.72
C LEU A 134 -13.92 -13.61 10.53
N PHE A 135 -13.70 -13.18 9.28
CA PHE A 135 -12.56 -12.34 8.89
C PHE A 135 -12.94 -10.88 8.60
N ALA A 136 -14.11 -10.42 9.04
CA ALA A 136 -14.54 -9.04 8.79
C ALA A 136 -13.95 -8.00 9.77
N GLY A 137 -13.07 -8.42 10.68
CA GLY A 137 -12.61 -7.57 11.79
C GLY A 137 -13.73 -7.38 12.83
N SER A 138 -13.96 -6.16 13.28
CA SER A 138 -15.11 -5.82 14.14
C SER A 138 -16.40 -5.59 13.35
N ASN A 139 -16.32 -5.37 12.02
CA ASN A 139 -17.48 -5.20 11.14
C ASN A 139 -18.12 -6.54 10.69
N VAL A 140 -18.46 -7.40 11.66
CA VAL A 140 -18.90 -8.79 11.44
C VAL A 140 -20.14 -8.98 10.55
N ALA A 141 -20.94 -7.93 10.33
CA ALA A 141 -22.14 -8.01 9.49
C ALA A 141 -21.86 -7.85 7.99
N THR A 142 -20.68 -7.38 7.62
CA THR A 142 -20.32 -7.10 6.22
C THR A 142 -19.51 -8.26 5.64
N ARG A 143 -19.90 -8.74 4.45
CA ARG A 143 -19.16 -9.77 3.72
C ARG A 143 -17.70 -9.32 3.51
N PRO A 144 -16.68 -10.03 4.03
CA PRO A 144 -15.29 -9.59 4.02
C PRO A 144 -14.70 -9.41 2.63
N ILE A 145 -14.95 -10.35 1.71
CA ILE A 145 -14.33 -10.34 0.37
C ILE A 145 -15.39 -10.21 -0.71
N SER A 146 -15.21 -9.19 -1.56
CA SER A 146 -16.05 -8.96 -2.74
C SER A 146 -15.81 -10.00 -3.83
N ASP A 147 -16.64 -9.99 -4.87
CA ASP A 147 -16.43 -10.89 -6.02
C ASP A 147 -15.19 -10.52 -6.86
N LYS A 148 -14.67 -9.30 -6.68
CA LYS A 148 -13.41 -8.80 -7.26
C LYS A 148 -12.19 -9.02 -6.36
N PHE A 149 -12.31 -9.84 -5.31
CA PHE A 149 -11.26 -10.10 -4.32
C PHE A 149 -10.83 -8.88 -3.48
N GLU A 150 -11.65 -7.82 -3.45
CA GLU A 150 -11.40 -6.65 -2.60
C GLU A 150 -11.90 -6.89 -1.17
N TYR A 151 -11.08 -6.54 -0.18
CA TYR A 151 -11.44 -6.61 1.23
C TYR A 151 -12.32 -5.43 1.65
N ARG A 152 -13.40 -5.73 2.38
CA ARG A 152 -14.42 -4.79 2.86
C ARG A 152 -14.61 -4.81 4.38
N GLY A 153 -13.79 -5.56 5.10
CA GLY A 153 -13.73 -5.53 6.56
C GLY A 153 -12.83 -4.41 7.07
N ASN A 154 -12.62 -4.36 8.39
CA ASN A 154 -11.70 -3.42 9.04
C ASN A 154 -10.53 -4.14 9.74
N LYS A 155 -9.51 -3.36 10.13
CA LYS A 155 -8.31 -3.84 10.85
C LYS A 155 -8.60 -4.16 12.33
N ASP A 156 -9.72 -3.68 12.86
CA ASP A 156 -10.06 -3.80 14.28
C ASP A 156 -10.32 -5.24 14.72
N SER A 157 -9.78 -5.62 15.87
CA SER A 157 -10.04 -6.91 16.51
C SER A 157 -11.24 -6.85 17.46
N LEU A 158 -11.84 -8.00 17.70
CA LEU A 158 -12.86 -8.23 18.71
C LEU A 158 -12.17 -8.77 19.96
N GLY A 159 -12.39 -8.07 21.08
CA GLY A 159 -11.89 -8.45 22.40
C GLY A 159 -13.01 -8.91 23.32
N VAL A 160 -12.71 -9.85 24.22
CA VAL A 160 -13.55 -10.15 25.38
C VAL A 160 -12.92 -9.56 26.63
N LEU A 161 -13.74 -8.91 27.46
CA LEU A 161 -13.35 -8.49 28.80
C LEU A 161 -13.37 -9.70 29.74
N LEU A 162 -12.21 -10.07 30.26
CA LEU A 162 -12.03 -11.30 31.04
C LEU A 162 -12.02 -11.09 32.57
N GLY A 163 -12.46 -9.92 33.06
CA GLY A 163 -12.55 -9.60 34.49
C GLY A 163 -12.80 -8.11 34.80
N LYS A 164 -12.55 -7.71 36.07
CA LYS A 164 -12.65 -6.31 36.55
C LYS A 164 -11.44 -5.42 36.18
N SER A 165 -10.39 -6.00 35.60
CA SER A 165 -9.23 -5.28 35.07
C SER A 165 -9.36 -5.14 33.54
N ASP A 166 -8.84 -4.05 32.97
CA ASP A 166 -8.88 -3.66 31.54
C ASP A 166 -8.20 -4.65 30.56
N SER A 167 -8.01 -5.91 30.94
CA SER A 167 -7.41 -6.94 30.09
C SER A 167 -8.44 -7.47 29.09
N LEU A 168 -8.43 -6.89 27.90
CA LEU A 168 -9.12 -7.39 26.71
C LEU A 168 -8.27 -8.47 26.04
N ALA A 169 -8.80 -9.69 25.89
CA ALA A 169 -8.18 -10.71 25.04
C ALA A 169 -8.86 -10.70 23.66
N SER A 170 -8.08 -10.43 22.61
CA SER A 170 -8.54 -10.56 21.23
C SER A 170 -8.80 -12.03 20.90
N TYR A 171 -9.93 -12.32 20.25
CA TYR A 171 -10.32 -13.70 19.92
C TYR A 171 -10.55 -13.95 18.42
N ASN A 172 -10.57 -12.91 17.59
CA ASN A 172 -10.62 -13.04 16.14
C ASN A 172 -9.26 -12.70 15.52
N ILE A 173 -9.07 -13.14 14.27
CA ILE A 173 -8.03 -12.66 13.37
C ILE A 173 -8.75 -11.80 12.32
N SER A 174 -8.32 -10.55 12.17
CA SER A 174 -8.92 -9.68 11.15
C SER A 174 -8.55 -10.19 9.75
N GLY A 175 -9.45 -10.03 8.78
CA GLY A 175 -9.14 -10.35 7.40
C GLY A 175 -8.07 -9.44 6.83
N TYR A 176 -7.90 -8.23 7.38
CA TYR A 176 -6.76 -7.38 7.07
C TYR A 176 -5.44 -8.06 7.44
N GLU A 177 -5.31 -8.53 8.67
CA GLU A 177 -4.10 -9.22 9.14
C GLU A 177 -3.84 -10.52 8.36
N LEU A 178 -4.90 -11.25 7.99
CA LEU A 178 -4.81 -12.48 7.20
C LEU A 178 -4.36 -12.26 5.74
N LEU A 179 -4.80 -11.17 5.12
CA LEU A 179 -4.68 -10.97 3.67
C LEU A 179 -3.63 -9.93 3.28
N TYR A 180 -3.38 -8.97 4.16
CA TYR A 180 -2.47 -7.84 3.99
C TYR A 180 -1.54 -7.67 5.19
N GLY A 181 -1.41 -8.70 6.02
CA GLY A 181 -0.50 -8.69 7.16
C GLY A 181 0.97 -8.65 6.73
N ARG A 182 1.83 -8.33 7.68
CA ARG A 182 3.28 -8.28 7.50
C ARG A 182 3.95 -9.40 8.27
N ASP A 183 4.85 -10.12 7.61
CA ASP A 183 5.65 -11.16 8.23
C ASP A 183 7.11 -10.75 8.43
N GLU A 184 7.46 -10.51 9.68
CA GLU A 184 8.80 -10.12 10.12
C GLU A 184 9.86 -11.21 9.93
N ASP A 185 9.47 -12.43 9.56
CA ASP A 185 10.40 -13.54 9.33
C ASP A 185 10.99 -13.56 7.91
N PHE A 186 10.35 -12.86 6.98
CA PHE A 186 10.71 -12.84 5.57
C PHE A 186 11.59 -11.64 5.22
N ASN A 187 12.42 -11.80 4.20
CA ASN A 187 13.27 -10.75 3.67
C ASN A 187 12.69 -10.26 2.34
N LYS A 188 12.78 -8.95 2.08
CA LYS A 188 12.52 -8.45 0.73
C LYS A 188 13.61 -8.92 -0.23
N VAL A 189 13.20 -9.45 -1.38
CA VAL A 189 14.08 -9.93 -2.46
C VAL A 189 13.62 -9.30 -3.75
N VAL A 190 14.54 -8.64 -4.46
CA VAL A 190 14.27 -7.96 -5.73
C VAL A 190 15.24 -8.43 -6.80
N SER A 191 14.82 -8.41 -8.06
CA SER A 191 15.63 -8.85 -9.19
C SER A 191 15.45 -7.95 -10.40
N SER A 192 16.54 -7.77 -11.14
CA SER A 192 16.47 -7.29 -12.51
C SER A 192 15.71 -8.32 -13.36
N ASN A 193 15.10 -7.87 -14.46
CA ASN A 193 14.26 -8.73 -15.31
C ASN A 193 14.78 -8.89 -16.74
N VAL A 194 15.81 -8.13 -17.14
CA VAL A 194 16.52 -8.37 -18.40
C VAL A 194 17.54 -9.48 -18.20
N LYS A 195 17.45 -10.53 -19.02
CA LYS A 195 18.36 -11.68 -18.99
C LYS A 195 19.63 -11.34 -19.76
N HIS A 196 20.79 -11.47 -19.11
CA HIS A 196 22.08 -11.20 -19.75
C HIS A 196 22.81 -12.48 -20.12
N LEU A 197 23.14 -12.59 -21.41
CA LEU A 197 23.99 -13.63 -21.95
C LEU A 197 25.45 -13.15 -21.97
N ASN A 198 26.38 -14.09 -21.85
CA ASN A 198 27.80 -13.84 -22.01
C ASN A 198 28.08 -13.46 -23.47
N THR A 199 28.31 -12.17 -23.71
CA THR A 199 28.43 -11.61 -25.07
C THR A 199 29.64 -12.17 -25.81
N ARG A 200 30.73 -12.49 -25.08
CA ARG A 200 31.95 -13.08 -25.65
C ARG A 200 31.70 -14.47 -26.23
N LEU A 201 30.89 -15.29 -25.56
CA LEU A 201 30.50 -16.62 -26.05
C LEU A 201 29.40 -16.56 -27.11
N LEU A 202 28.54 -15.54 -27.02
CA LEU A 202 27.47 -15.29 -27.97
C LEU A 202 27.98 -14.72 -29.31
N ARG A 203 29.10 -13.98 -29.29
CA ARG A 203 29.74 -13.36 -30.46
C ARG A 203 31.26 -13.57 -30.46
N PRO A 204 31.73 -14.82 -30.59
CA PRO A 204 33.15 -15.12 -30.54
C PRO A 204 33.90 -14.61 -31.78
N ASP A 205 33.19 -14.36 -32.88
CA ASP A 205 33.69 -13.79 -34.13
C ASP A 205 34.17 -12.33 -33.99
N ILE A 206 33.54 -11.57 -33.08
CA ILE A 206 33.85 -10.16 -32.83
C ILE A 206 34.73 -10.00 -31.60
N MET A 207 34.35 -10.63 -30.47
CA MET A 207 34.92 -10.33 -29.15
C MET A 207 36.16 -11.15 -28.78
N THR A 208 36.58 -12.11 -29.60
CA THR A 208 37.73 -12.96 -29.30
C THR A 208 38.70 -13.04 -30.47
N THR A 209 39.99 -13.17 -30.16
CA THR A 209 41.02 -13.51 -31.16
C THR A 209 41.00 -14.99 -31.51
N ASP A 210 40.80 -15.85 -30.50
CA ASP A 210 41.13 -17.28 -30.57
C ASP A 210 39.92 -18.17 -30.91
N LEU A 211 38.69 -17.69 -30.68
CA LEU A 211 37.45 -18.45 -30.89
C LEU A 211 36.65 -17.98 -32.10
N LYS A 212 37.24 -17.19 -33.03
CA LYS A 212 36.51 -16.58 -34.16
C LYS A 212 35.75 -17.56 -35.06
N ILE A 213 36.14 -18.83 -35.07
CA ILE A 213 35.52 -19.90 -35.89
C ILE A 213 34.51 -20.72 -35.08
N SER A 214 34.46 -20.57 -33.76
CA SER A 214 33.51 -21.26 -32.89
C SER A 214 32.09 -20.78 -33.15
N LYS A 215 31.13 -21.70 -33.06
CA LYS A 215 29.71 -21.35 -33.16
C LYS A 215 29.28 -20.53 -31.94
N PRO A 216 28.43 -19.50 -32.11
CA PRO A 216 27.77 -18.81 -31.01
C PRO A 216 27.12 -19.78 -30.03
N THR A 217 27.34 -19.56 -28.73
CA THR A 217 26.68 -20.32 -27.66
C THR A 217 25.92 -19.38 -26.72
N GLU A 218 24.68 -19.74 -26.41
CA GLU A 218 23.85 -19.00 -25.45
C GLU A 218 24.13 -19.51 -24.04
N VAL A 219 24.87 -18.72 -23.28
CA VAL A 219 25.22 -19.01 -21.88
C VAL A 219 24.96 -17.74 -21.07
N TYR A 220 24.20 -17.86 -19.99
CA TYR A 220 23.95 -16.74 -19.08
C TYR A 220 25.22 -16.33 -18.33
N ILE A 221 25.32 -15.04 -17.99
CA ILE A 221 26.44 -14.52 -17.21
C ILE A 221 26.45 -15.08 -15.79
N THR A 222 27.64 -15.16 -15.21
CA THR A 222 27.87 -15.55 -13.81
C THR A 222 28.70 -14.50 -13.10
N SER A 223 28.76 -14.53 -11.76
CA SER A 223 29.57 -13.59 -10.97
C SER A 223 31.09 -13.65 -11.27
N LYS A 224 31.56 -14.71 -11.95
CA LYS A 224 32.97 -14.90 -12.33
C LYS A 224 33.33 -14.23 -13.66
N ASP A 225 32.35 -13.93 -14.50
CA ASP A 225 32.56 -13.30 -15.81
C ASP A 225 32.94 -11.82 -15.66
N THR A 226 33.47 -11.23 -16.74
CA THR A 226 33.95 -9.85 -16.74
C THR A 226 32.86 -8.85 -17.10
N ILE A 227 33.04 -7.57 -16.75
CA ILE A 227 32.13 -6.49 -17.15
C ILE A 227 32.05 -6.39 -18.69
N ARG A 228 33.14 -6.66 -19.39
CA ARG A 228 33.16 -6.76 -20.86
C ARG A 228 32.23 -7.88 -21.38
N ASP A 229 32.19 -9.04 -20.71
CA ASP A 229 31.31 -10.16 -21.09
C ASP A 229 29.82 -9.85 -20.85
N MET A 230 29.50 -8.94 -19.93
CA MET A 230 28.13 -8.52 -19.62
C MET A 230 27.66 -7.38 -20.53
N MET A 231 28.55 -6.45 -20.83
CA MET A 231 28.20 -5.21 -21.53
C MET A 231 28.49 -5.23 -23.03
N GLY A 232 29.23 -6.24 -23.52
CA GLY A 232 29.60 -6.36 -24.92
C GLY A 232 30.73 -5.43 -25.37
N ASP A 233 31.27 -5.71 -26.55
CA ASP A 233 32.16 -4.80 -27.27
C ASP A 233 32.18 -5.03 -28.79
N ASN A 234 32.66 -4.02 -29.52
CA ASN A 234 32.71 -3.99 -30.98
C ASN A 234 33.99 -4.61 -31.57
N ASP A 235 34.95 -5.03 -30.75
CA ASP A 235 36.19 -5.68 -31.21
C ASP A 235 36.76 -6.72 -30.22
N ASP A 236 37.94 -7.25 -30.53
CA ASP A 236 38.68 -8.23 -29.73
C ASP A 236 39.77 -7.60 -28.84
N SER A 237 39.91 -6.28 -28.85
CA SER A 237 40.92 -5.55 -28.10
C SER A 237 40.41 -5.18 -26.71
N ILE A 238 41.14 -5.55 -25.67
CA ILE A 238 40.83 -5.15 -24.30
C ILE A 238 41.37 -3.75 -23.95
N LEU A 239 42.32 -3.21 -24.73
CA LEU A 239 43.14 -2.04 -24.37
C LEU A 239 42.59 -0.69 -24.81
N ASN A 240 41.65 -0.67 -25.75
CA ASN A 240 41.03 0.54 -26.31
C ASN A 240 39.67 0.86 -25.69
N ASN A 241 39.22 0.06 -24.73
CA ASN A 241 37.93 0.24 -24.08
C ASN A 241 37.97 1.38 -23.08
N LYS A 242 36.98 2.26 -23.18
CA LYS A 242 36.67 3.21 -22.11
C LYS A 242 35.98 2.50 -20.96
N LYS A 243 35.99 3.15 -19.79
CA LYS A 243 35.35 2.63 -18.59
C LYS A 243 33.83 2.62 -18.75
N SER A 244 33.19 1.54 -18.30
CA SER A 244 31.73 1.43 -18.25
C SER A 244 31.22 2.23 -17.05
N ILE A 245 30.15 2.99 -17.24
CA ILE A 245 29.48 3.75 -16.18
C ILE A 245 28.12 3.11 -15.91
N PHE A 246 27.91 2.64 -14.69
CA PHE A 246 26.61 2.16 -14.24
C PHE A 246 25.92 3.27 -13.46
N TYR A 247 24.75 3.67 -13.91
CA TYR A 247 23.89 4.61 -13.22
C TYR A 247 22.99 3.81 -12.29
N PHE A 248 23.18 3.98 -10.98
CA PHE A 248 22.48 3.24 -9.96
C PHE A 248 21.54 4.15 -9.19
N ARG A 249 20.29 3.72 -9.04
CA ARG A 249 19.32 4.31 -8.13
C ARG A 249 18.77 3.21 -7.23
N GLY A 250 18.41 3.53 -6.01
CA GLY A 250 17.79 2.55 -5.11
C GLY A 250 17.31 3.19 -3.84
N GLN A 251 16.78 2.37 -2.95
CA GLN A 251 16.34 2.78 -1.63
C GLN A 251 17.00 1.88 -0.58
N ASN A 252 17.70 2.48 0.37
CA ASN A 252 18.36 1.73 1.43
C ASN A 252 17.32 1.15 2.42
N ILE A 253 17.78 0.33 3.37
CA ILE A 253 16.93 -0.27 4.40
C ILE A 253 16.22 0.76 5.31
N TYR A 254 16.77 1.98 5.44
CA TYR A 254 16.21 3.06 6.26
C TYR A 254 15.17 3.90 5.50
N GLY A 255 15.06 3.69 4.19
CA GLY A 255 14.14 4.40 3.31
C GLY A 255 14.77 5.58 2.58
N ASP A 256 16.07 5.85 2.77
CA ASP A 256 16.78 6.92 2.07
C ASP A 256 17.12 6.52 0.63
N ILE A 257 17.14 7.49 -0.27
CA ILE A 257 17.54 7.28 -1.66
C ILE A 257 19.05 7.07 -1.79
N ILE A 258 19.41 6.05 -2.55
CA ILE A 258 20.75 5.84 -3.09
C ILE A 258 20.72 6.31 -4.54
N LYS A 259 21.65 7.21 -4.92
CA LYS A 259 21.83 7.66 -6.30
C LYS A 259 23.31 7.84 -6.57
N GLU A 260 23.90 6.92 -7.32
CA GLU A 260 25.35 6.85 -7.48
C GLU A 260 25.78 6.40 -8.88
N LYS A 261 27.00 6.80 -9.26
CA LYS A 261 27.64 6.38 -10.51
C LYS A 261 28.77 5.40 -10.22
N ILE A 262 28.62 4.15 -10.65
CA ILE A 262 29.65 3.12 -10.46
C ILE A 262 30.48 3.01 -11.73
N THR A 263 31.75 3.38 -11.64
CA THR A 263 32.71 3.22 -12.75
C THR A 263 33.42 1.87 -12.64
N MET A 264 33.48 1.14 -13.76
CA MET A 264 34.11 -0.19 -13.86
C MET A 264 35.01 -0.29 -15.09
N ASP A 265 36.13 -0.99 -14.96
CA ASP A 265 36.97 -1.35 -16.10
C ASP A 265 36.46 -2.64 -16.75
N GLY A 266 36.61 -2.79 -18.07
CA GLY A 266 36.07 -3.94 -18.80
C GLY A 266 36.60 -5.30 -18.31
N ASN A 267 37.81 -5.32 -17.75
CA ASN A 267 38.45 -6.52 -17.20
C ASN A 267 38.03 -6.84 -15.76
N ASP A 268 37.33 -5.92 -15.08
CA ASP A 268 36.83 -6.18 -13.74
C ASP A 268 35.80 -7.31 -13.79
N LYS A 269 35.70 -8.06 -12.69
CA LYS A 269 34.69 -9.12 -12.55
C LYS A 269 33.34 -8.55 -12.16
N ILE A 270 32.27 -9.23 -12.56
CA ILE A 270 30.91 -8.93 -12.11
C ILE A 270 30.82 -9.01 -10.57
N SER A 271 31.54 -9.94 -9.92
CA SER A 271 31.61 -9.98 -8.46
C SER A 271 32.08 -8.67 -7.82
N THR A 272 32.95 -7.91 -8.49
CA THR A 272 33.41 -6.60 -8.00
C THR A 272 32.30 -5.56 -8.09
N LEU A 273 31.50 -5.57 -9.17
CA LEU A 273 30.31 -4.72 -9.30
C LEU A 273 29.30 -5.06 -8.22
N LEU A 274 29.00 -6.35 -8.02
CA LEU A 274 28.07 -6.81 -6.97
C LEU A 274 28.53 -6.36 -5.58
N LYS A 275 29.83 -6.45 -5.29
CA LYS A 275 30.38 -5.96 -4.01
C LYS A 275 30.21 -4.45 -3.85
N LYS A 276 30.50 -3.66 -4.89
CA LYS A 276 30.25 -2.21 -4.86
C LYS A 276 28.79 -1.89 -4.63
N ILE A 277 27.86 -2.64 -5.24
CA ILE A 277 26.43 -2.50 -4.98
C ILE A 277 26.12 -2.81 -3.52
N GLU A 278 26.61 -3.91 -2.94
CA GLU A 278 26.40 -4.21 -1.51
C GLU A 278 26.92 -3.10 -0.58
N ASP A 279 28.06 -2.50 -0.93
CA ASP A 279 28.67 -1.43 -0.15
C ASP A 279 27.83 -0.14 -0.20
N LEU A 280 27.07 0.10 -1.27
CA LEU A 280 26.08 1.20 -1.33
C LEU A 280 24.91 1.02 -0.36
N TYR A 281 24.63 -0.22 0.06
CA TYR A 281 23.62 -0.55 1.07
C TYR A 281 24.23 -0.81 2.45
N ASP A 282 25.43 -0.29 2.71
CA ASP A 282 26.18 -0.47 3.97
C ASP A 282 26.35 -1.95 4.37
N GLY A 283 26.34 -2.87 3.40
CA GLY A 283 26.47 -4.31 3.63
C GLY A 283 25.21 -5.02 4.16
N PHE A 284 24.08 -4.33 4.31
CA PHE A 284 22.79 -4.91 4.73
C PHE A 284 22.05 -5.68 3.63
N VAL A 285 22.60 -5.69 2.42
CA VAL A 285 22.07 -6.41 1.26
C VAL A 285 23.09 -7.44 0.80
N GLU A 286 22.60 -8.54 0.23
CA GLU A 286 23.38 -9.54 -0.47
C GLU A 286 23.08 -9.47 -1.98
N ALA A 287 24.11 -9.29 -2.80
CA ALA A 287 23.97 -9.16 -4.25
C ALA A 287 24.50 -10.41 -4.98
N ASN A 288 23.68 -11.02 -5.84
CA ASN A 288 24.01 -12.25 -6.55
C ASN A 288 23.51 -12.22 -8.00
N VAL A 289 24.05 -13.11 -8.85
CA VAL A 289 23.51 -13.37 -10.21
C VAL A 289 22.61 -14.59 -10.19
N THR A 290 21.44 -14.52 -10.84
CA THR A 290 20.52 -15.64 -10.98
C THR A 290 20.99 -16.63 -12.05
N GLU A 291 20.34 -17.80 -12.12
CA GLU A 291 20.59 -18.79 -13.20
C GLU A 291 20.32 -18.22 -14.60
N ASP A 292 19.46 -17.20 -14.70
CA ASP A 292 19.07 -16.53 -15.95
C ASP A 292 19.93 -15.28 -16.25
N GLY A 293 21.05 -15.09 -15.53
CA GLY A 293 21.97 -13.97 -15.76
C GLY A 293 21.44 -12.61 -15.31
N GLN A 294 20.45 -12.59 -14.40
CA GLN A 294 19.89 -11.36 -13.82
C GLN A 294 20.58 -11.02 -12.50
N ILE A 295 20.55 -9.74 -12.11
CA ILE A 295 21.08 -9.29 -10.82
C ILE A 295 19.96 -9.35 -9.78
N LYS A 296 20.19 -10.07 -8.69
CA LYS A 296 19.25 -10.24 -7.58
C LYS A 296 19.84 -9.67 -6.30
N LEU A 297 19.07 -8.84 -5.60
CA LEU A 297 19.39 -8.30 -4.29
C LEU A 297 18.45 -8.89 -3.24
N SER A 298 19.02 -9.34 -2.12
CA SER A 298 18.26 -9.84 -0.97
C SER A 298 18.59 -9.01 0.27
N SER A 299 17.57 -8.55 0.99
CA SER A 299 17.78 -7.91 2.30
C SER A 299 18.30 -8.95 3.30
N LYS A 300 19.28 -8.55 4.13
CA LYS A 300 19.72 -9.33 5.30
C LYS A 300 18.90 -9.00 6.54
N ILE A 301 18.11 -7.92 6.50
CA ILE A 301 17.22 -7.50 7.59
C ILE A 301 15.82 -8.05 7.30
N LYS A 302 15.35 -8.90 8.22
CA LYS A 302 14.01 -9.47 8.16
C LYS A 302 12.95 -8.42 8.45
N GLY A 303 11.79 -8.58 7.83
CA GLY A 303 10.67 -7.66 7.93
C GLY A 303 10.85 -6.34 7.19
N ASN A 304 12.04 -6.02 6.65
CA ASN A 304 12.28 -4.74 5.98
C ASN A 304 11.63 -4.68 4.58
N GLU A 305 10.92 -3.59 4.28
CA GLU A 305 10.19 -3.37 3.02
C GLU A 305 10.86 -2.42 2.03
N ASN A 306 11.94 -1.75 2.43
CA ASN A 306 12.46 -0.59 1.72
C ASN A 306 13.49 -0.94 0.63
N LEU A 307 13.91 -2.20 0.51
CA LEU A 307 14.88 -2.61 -0.51
C LEU A 307 14.32 -2.42 -1.92
N ASP A 308 14.98 -1.59 -2.71
CA ASP A 308 14.70 -1.43 -4.13
C ASP A 308 15.95 -0.96 -4.88
N PHE A 309 16.02 -1.25 -6.18
CA PHE A 309 17.08 -0.75 -7.04
C PHE A 309 16.63 -0.59 -8.50
N HIS A 310 17.33 0.30 -9.20
CA HIS A 310 17.34 0.48 -10.63
C HIS A 310 18.78 0.62 -11.14
N MET A 311 19.08 -0.02 -12.27
CA MET A 311 20.39 0.13 -12.89
C MET A 311 20.31 0.08 -14.42
N PHE A 312 21.10 0.93 -15.06
CA PHE A 312 21.49 0.75 -16.46
C PHE A 312 22.98 1.02 -16.63
N GLY A 313 23.58 0.41 -17.64
CA GLY A 313 24.98 0.63 -17.97
C GLY A 313 25.12 1.50 -19.23
N ALA A 314 26.09 2.39 -19.25
CA ALA A 314 26.45 3.20 -20.40
C ALA A 314 27.92 2.99 -20.77
N ILE A 315 28.19 2.79 -22.06
CA ILE A 315 29.55 2.59 -22.58
C ILE A 315 29.79 3.49 -23.77
N ASP A 316 30.85 4.29 -23.70
CA ASP A 316 31.32 5.08 -24.81
C ASP A 316 32.23 4.26 -25.74
N ARG A 317 31.75 4.02 -26.97
CA ARG A 317 32.46 3.30 -28.03
C ARG A 317 33.28 4.21 -28.94
N SER A 318 33.33 5.52 -28.68
CA SER A 318 34.10 6.45 -29.51
C SER A 318 35.60 6.15 -29.39
N THR A 319 36.23 5.87 -30.53
CA THR A 319 37.69 5.72 -30.66
C THR A 319 38.45 7.03 -30.84
N THR A 320 37.76 8.15 -31.08
CA THR A 320 38.38 9.45 -31.46
C THR A 320 38.40 10.50 -30.36
N LYS A 321 37.51 10.40 -29.36
CA LYS A 321 37.37 11.35 -28.25
C LYS A 321 38.06 10.81 -27.00
N ASN A 322 38.88 11.62 -26.33
CA ASN A 322 39.58 11.21 -25.11
C ASN A 322 38.71 11.25 -23.84
N VAL A 323 37.63 12.03 -23.83
CA VAL A 323 36.68 12.10 -22.71
C VAL A 323 35.68 10.94 -22.81
N ASN A 324 35.34 10.33 -21.68
CA ASN A 324 34.29 9.33 -21.61
C ASN A 324 32.91 10.00 -21.71
N GLN A 325 32.27 9.93 -22.88
CA GLN A 325 30.96 10.54 -23.12
C GLN A 325 29.82 9.82 -22.40
N ALA A 326 30.06 8.63 -21.85
CA ALA A 326 29.12 7.91 -21.01
C ALA A 326 29.05 8.47 -19.57
N ASP A 327 30.04 9.26 -19.14
CA ASP A 327 30.02 9.95 -17.84
C ASP A 327 29.39 11.34 -17.99
N VAL A 328 28.13 11.44 -17.62
CA VAL A 328 27.36 12.69 -17.61
C VAL A 328 26.81 12.97 -16.22
N GLY A 329 26.48 14.23 -15.97
CA GLY A 329 25.75 14.64 -14.77
C GLY A 329 24.26 14.32 -14.91
N ASN A 330 23.65 14.84 -15.97
CA ASN A 330 22.26 14.56 -16.30
C ASN A 330 22.19 13.48 -17.39
N ILE A 331 21.50 12.38 -17.10
CA ILE A 331 21.39 11.24 -18.01
C ILE A 331 20.62 11.56 -19.30
N ASP A 332 19.77 12.60 -19.31
CA ASP A 332 19.08 13.06 -20.53
C ASP A 332 20.07 13.45 -21.64
N ASP A 333 21.30 13.85 -21.29
CA ASP A 333 22.35 14.18 -22.26
C ASP A 333 22.85 12.96 -23.04
N LEU A 334 22.69 11.74 -22.51
CA LEU A 334 23.05 10.50 -23.20
C LEU A 334 22.21 10.27 -24.46
N LEU A 335 20.98 10.80 -24.51
CA LEU A 335 20.12 10.71 -25.69
C LEU A 335 20.72 11.41 -26.91
N LYS A 336 21.62 12.38 -26.69
CA LYS A 336 22.29 13.15 -27.76
C LYS A 336 23.68 12.61 -28.10
N LYS A 337 24.17 11.57 -27.41
CA LYS A 337 25.50 10.99 -27.65
C LYS A 337 25.39 9.80 -28.59
N GLU A 338 25.91 9.95 -29.81
CA GLU A 338 25.84 8.92 -30.85
C GLU A 338 26.61 7.65 -30.48
N ASP A 339 27.81 7.82 -29.92
CA ASP A 339 28.78 6.75 -29.67
C ASP A 339 28.58 6.02 -28.32
N VAL A 340 27.52 6.33 -27.56
CA VAL A 340 27.31 5.77 -26.21
C VAL A 340 26.25 4.68 -26.20
N ASP A 341 26.61 3.43 -26.03
CA ASP A 341 25.64 2.34 -25.93
C ASP A 341 25.02 2.27 -24.53
N ILE A 342 23.72 1.96 -24.49
CA ILE A 342 22.97 1.75 -23.25
C ILE A 342 22.63 0.26 -23.14
N VAL A 343 23.06 -0.35 -22.05
CA VAL A 343 22.74 -1.73 -21.68
C VAL A 343 21.71 -1.71 -20.57
N GLU A 344 20.57 -2.32 -20.85
CA GLU A 344 19.40 -2.31 -19.98
C GLU A 344 19.45 -3.53 -19.06
N PHE A 345 19.30 -3.31 -17.75
CA PHE A 345 19.11 -4.40 -16.80
C PHE A 345 17.63 -4.55 -16.44
N MET A 346 16.84 -3.51 -16.69
CA MET A 346 15.48 -3.34 -16.19
C MET A 346 14.56 -2.74 -17.23
N TYR A 347 13.37 -3.31 -17.32
CA TYR A 347 12.35 -2.94 -18.29
C TYR A 347 10.97 -3.16 -17.67
N SER A 348 10.17 -2.11 -17.55
CA SER A 348 8.87 -2.14 -16.89
C SER A 348 7.69 -2.15 -17.85
N ALA A 349 7.93 -1.99 -19.15
CA ALA A 349 6.92 -1.75 -20.19
C ALA A 349 6.01 -0.55 -19.87
N LEU A 350 6.48 0.42 -19.08
CA LEU A 350 5.70 1.59 -18.71
C LEU A 350 5.92 2.72 -19.73
N PRO A 351 4.85 3.39 -20.19
CA PRO A 351 4.98 4.55 -21.05
C PRO A 351 5.80 5.65 -20.36
N THR A 352 6.83 6.12 -21.03
CA THR A 352 7.76 7.13 -20.50
C THR A 352 7.37 8.53 -20.92
N ALA A 353 7.64 9.50 -20.04
CA ALA A 353 7.37 10.92 -20.28
C ALA A 353 8.06 11.44 -21.55
N LYS A 354 7.38 12.34 -22.26
CA LYS A 354 7.83 12.90 -23.54
C LYS A 354 8.74 14.10 -23.28
N ILE A 355 10.05 13.85 -23.24
CA ILE A 355 11.05 14.84 -22.81
C ILE A 355 11.88 15.42 -23.96
N ALA A 356 11.87 14.79 -25.14
CA ALA A 356 12.76 15.14 -26.23
C ALA A 356 12.02 15.64 -27.48
N SER A 357 12.55 16.70 -28.08
CA SER A 357 12.07 17.23 -29.37
C SER A 357 12.80 16.66 -30.59
N SER A 358 13.95 16.02 -30.37
CA SER A 358 14.65 15.22 -31.38
C SER A 358 15.25 13.95 -30.80
N ILE A 359 15.35 12.92 -31.65
CA ILE A 359 15.94 11.63 -31.32
C ILE A 359 16.92 11.21 -32.42
N ILE A 360 17.98 10.52 -32.01
CA ILE A 360 19.04 10.03 -32.91
C ILE A 360 19.06 8.50 -32.93
N SER A 361 19.61 7.94 -34.00
CA SER A 361 19.90 6.52 -34.11
C SER A 361 21.23 6.16 -33.47
N SER A 362 21.29 5.02 -32.76
CA SER A 362 22.50 4.31 -32.37
C SER A 362 22.74 3.10 -33.26
N ARG A 363 24.00 2.79 -33.55
CA ARG A 363 24.36 1.56 -34.29
C ARG A 363 24.39 0.36 -33.35
N ASP A 364 23.95 -0.79 -33.84
CA ASP A 364 24.14 -2.05 -33.11
C ASP A 364 25.63 -2.41 -33.06
N VAL A 365 26.12 -2.69 -31.85
CA VAL A 365 27.54 -2.97 -31.57
C VAL A 365 28.07 -4.16 -32.37
N PHE A 366 27.19 -5.13 -32.65
CA PHE A 366 27.55 -6.38 -33.28
C PHE A 366 27.10 -6.48 -34.75
N ASP A 367 26.13 -5.65 -35.16
CA ASP A 367 25.62 -5.63 -36.53
C ASP A 367 25.66 -4.21 -37.13
N ASN A 368 26.64 -3.96 -37.98
CA ASN A 368 26.80 -2.66 -38.65
C ASN A 368 25.69 -2.34 -39.68
N LYS A 369 24.80 -3.29 -40.00
CA LYS A 369 23.63 -3.10 -40.85
C LYS A 369 22.37 -2.72 -40.08
N LYS A 370 22.45 -2.63 -38.75
CA LYS A 370 21.31 -2.38 -37.88
C LYS A 370 21.53 -1.11 -37.06
N ILE A 371 20.51 -0.27 -37.03
CA ILE A 371 20.44 0.89 -36.14
C ILE A 371 19.13 0.84 -35.34
N SER A 372 19.15 1.43 -34.15
CA SER A 372 17.99 1.60 -33.28
C SER A 372 17.82 3.06 -32.93
N MET A 373 16.57 3.53 -32.85
CA MET A 373 16.29 4.88 -32.36
C MET A 373 16.34 4.94 -30.84
N ARG A 374 16.90 6.03 -30.29
CA ARG A 374 16.96 6.30 -28.85
C ARG A 374 15.65 6.87 -28.29
N SER A 375 14.56 6.13 -28.48
CA SER A 375 13.23 6.47 -27.96
C SER A 375 12.43 5.20 -27.75
N SER A 376 11.62 5.19 -26.70
CA SER A 376 10.53 4.23 -26.56
C SER A 376 9.32 4.67 -27.38
N PHE A 377 8.59 3.72 -27.96
CA PHE A 377 7.36 3.95 -28.73
C PHE A 377 6.12 3.29 -28.08
N LEU A 378 6.17 2.97 -26.79
CA LEU A 378 5.06 2.34 -26.07
C LEU A 378 3.76 3.15 -26.17
N LYS A 379 2.64 2.44 -26.35
CA LYS A 379 1.30 3.02 -26.25
C LYS A 379 0.91 3.22 -24.79
N SER A 380 0.09 4.22 -24.51
CA SER A 380 -0.41 4.50 -23.15
C SER A 380 -1.17 3.31 -22.51
N ASP A 381 -1.77 2.45 -23.33
CA ASP A 381 -2.46 1.22 -22.89
C ASP A 381 -1.56 -0.03 -22.89
N GLN A 382 -0.26 0.13 -23.17
CA GLN A 382 0.75 -0.93 -23.26
C GLN A 382 0.46 -2.01 -24.30
N SER A 383 -0.51 -1.78 -25.20
CA SER A 383 -0.82 -2.72 -26.28
C SER A 383 0.27 -2.71 -27.35
N PRO A 384 0.47 -3.82 -28.10
CA PRO A 384 1.42 -3.85 -29.21
C PRO A 384 1.04 -2.85 -30.31
N ILE A 385 2.03 -2.14 -30.86
CA ILE A 385 1.82 -1.16 -31.94
C ILE A 385 1.44 -1.86 -33.23
N ALA A 386 0.30 -1.48 -33.80
CA ALA A 386 -0.12 -1.87 -35.13
C ALA A 386 0.30 -0.83 -36.16
N LEU A 387 0.50 -1.26 -37.41
CA LEU A 387 0.86 -0.35 -38.50
C LEU A 387 -0.22 0.69 -38.83
N SER A 388 -1.48 0.42 -38.46
CA SER A 388 -2.63 1.32 -38.61
C SER A 388 -2.80 2.29 -37.45
N ASP A 389 -2.00 2.18 -36.39
CA ASP A 389 -2.11 3.08 -35.24
C ASP A 389 -1.71 4.50 -35.64
N LYS A 390 -2.43 5.47 -35.09
CA LYS A 390 -2.24 6.88 -35.41
C LYS A 390 -1.00 7.43 -34.74
N LEU A 391 -0.26 8.25 -35.48
CA LEU A 391 1.00 8.80 -35.00
C LEU A 391 0.80 9.81 -33.87
N GLU A 392 -0.33 10.54 -33.89
CA GLU A 392 -0.70 11.50 -32.84
C GLU A 392 -1.01 10.81 -31.49
N ASP A 393 -1.51 9.58 -31.52
CA ASP A 393 -1.81 8.80 -30.30
C ASP A 393 -0.56 8.23 -29.64
N ILE A 394 0.46 7.93 -30.44
CA ILE A 394 1.74 7.37 -29.96
C ILE A 394 2.71 8.48 -29.56
N LEU A 395 2.87 9.52 -30.40
CA LEU A 395 3.87 10.57 -30.19
C LEU A 395 3.34 11.78 -29.43
N HIS A 396 2.43 12.59 -30.00
CA HIS A 396 1.85 13.76 -29.30
C HIS A 396 0.68 14.31 -30.13
N ASN A 397 -0.40 14.72 -29.47
CA ASN A 397 -1.59 15.27 -30.12
C ASN A 397 -1.38 16.63 -30.84
N LYS A 398 -0.26 17.33 -30.59
CA LYS A 398 0.11 18.62 -31.23
C LYS A 398 1.17 18.42 -32.32
N LEU A 399 1.48 17.19 -32.69
CA LEU A 399 2.45 16.89 -33.74
C LEU A 399 1.87 17.27 -35.10
N THR A 400 2.57 18.15 -35.82
CA THR A 400 2.15 18.60 -37.17
C THR A 400 3.17 18.25 -38.24
N LYS A 401 4.42 18.02 -37.84
CA LYS A 401 5.54 17.78 -38.76
C LYS A 401 6.64 16.97 -38.10
N LEU A 402 7.15 15.97 -38.82
CA LEU A 402 8.39 15.27 -38.52
C LEU A 402 9.44 15.58 -39.60
N THR A 403 10.66 15.89 -39.17
CA THR A 403 11.80 16.13 -40.05
C THR A 403 12.83 15.03 -39.85
N PHE A 404 13.13 14.28 -40.90
CA PHE A 404 14.14 13.22 -40.93
C PHE A 404 15.43 13.77 -41.53
N LYS A 405 16.51 13.76 -40.76
CA LYS A 405 17.84 14.18 -41.18
C LYS A 405 18.81 13.02 -41.04
N GLY A 406 19.78 12.91 -41.92
CA GLY A 406 20.74 11.82 -41.79
C GLY A 406 21.52 11.56 -43.07
N THR A 407 22.08 10.36 -43.14
CA THR A 407 22.84 9.88 -44.29
C THR A 407 22.24 8.55 -44.74
N ASP A 408 21.92 8.46 -46.02
CA ASP A 408 21.33 7.26 -46.65
C ASP A 408 22.34 6.11 -46.79
N VAL A 409 21.89 4.95 -47.24
CA VAL A 409 22.75 3.76 -47.48
C VAL A 409 23.85 3.98 -48.52
N ASN A 410 23.72 5.01 -49.35
CA ASN A 410 24.67 5.35 -50.40
C ASN A 410 25.67 6.44 -49.94
N GLY A 411 25.54 6.95 -48.71
CA GLY A 411 26.39 8.01 -48.16
C GLY A 411 25.91 9.44 -48.47
N ASN A 412 24.72 9.63 -49.05
CA ASN A 412 24.16 10.95 -49.33
C ASN A 412 23.45 11.49 -48.09
N THR A 413 23.66 12.77 -47.79
CA THR A 413 22.89 13.44 -46.75
C THR A 413 21.46 13.73 -47.23
N PHE A 414 20.49 13.56 -46.35
CA PHE A 414 19.08 13.88 -46.63
C PHE A 414 18.47 14.72 -45.52
N ASN A 415 17.44 15.48 -45.90
CA ASN A 415 16.57 16.22 -45.01
C ASN A 415 15.16 16.19 -45.60
N LYS A 416 14.31 15.29 -45.11
CA LYS A 416 12.94 15.07 -45.61
C LYS A 416 11.92 15.40 -44.53
N ASN A 417 10.77 15.94 -44.94
CA ASN A 417 9.67 16.25 -44.04
C ASN A 417 8.49 15.29 -44.27
N LEU A 418 7.85 14.89 -43.19
CA LEU A 418 6.52 14.28 -43.16
C LEU A 418 5.58 15.25 -42.46
N ASN A 419 4.53 15.67 -43.16
CA ASN A 419 3.43 16.39 -42.52
C ASN A 419 2.55 15.36 -41.81
N VAL A 420 2.15 15.67 -40.59
CA VAL A 420 1.33 14.79 -39.74
C VAL A 420 -0.04 15.41 -39.62
N ASP A 421 -1.06 14.63 -39.96
CA ASP A 421 -2.48 14.92 -39.79
C ASP A 421 -3.18 13.75 -39.07
N ALA A 422 -4.49 13.86 -38.85
CA ALA A 422 -5.30 12.83 -38.19
C ALA A 422 -5.34 11.50 -38.96
N ASP A 423 -4.98 11.50 -40.25
CA ASP A 423 -4.97 10.30 -41.08
C ASP A 423 -3.64 9.55 -41.06
N THR A 424 -2.55 10.25 -40.72
CA THR A 424 -1.18 9.74 -40.70
C THR A 424 -0.98 8.61 -39.68
N ASP A 425 -0.49 7.47 -40.14
CA ASP A 425 -0.29 6.26 -39.34
C ASP A 425 1.20 5.84 -39.21
N ILE A 426 1.45 4.78 -38.42
CA ILE A 426 2.80 4.21 -38.25
C ILE A 426 3.36 3.65 -39.57
N LYS A 427 2.51 3.16 -40.46
CA LYS A 427 2.93 2.70 -41.79
C LYS A 427 3.51 3.85 -42.61
N ASP A 428 2.92 5.05 -42.55
CA ASP A 428 3.44 6.24 -43.20
C ASP A 428 4.80 6.64 -42.63
N LEU A 429 4.96 6.59 -41.30
CA LEU A 429 6.26 6.80 -40.66
C LEU A 429 7.31 5.81 -41.18
N PHE A 430 6.99 4.51 -41.19
CA PHE A 430 7.91 3.47 -41.64
C PHE A 430 8.29 3.65 -43.10
N LEU A 431 7.32 3.97 -43.95
CA LEU A 431 7.54 4.17 -45.38
C LEU A 431 8.43 5.38 -45.65
N ASN A 432 8.21 6.49 -44.94
CA ASN A 432 9.04 7.69 -45.07
C ASN A 432 10.48 7.45 -44.61
N ILE A 433 10.68 6.72 -43.51
CA ILE A 433 12.02 6.33 -43.05
C ILE A 433 12.69 5.41 -44.08
N GLN A 434 11.96 4.43 -44.63
CA GLN A 434 12.48 3.53 -45.67
C GLN A 434 12.96 4.30 -46.90
N TYR A 435 12.16 5.26 -47.40
CA TYR A 435 12.52 6.07 -48.56
C TYR A 435 13.57 7.14 -48.27
N ALA A 436 13.65 7.64 -47.05
CA ALA A 436 14.71 8.56 -46.64
C ALA A 436 16.07 7.85 -46.64
N LEU A 437 16.15 6.66 -46.03
CA LEU A 437 17.39 5.91 -45.90
C LEU A 437 17.79 5.12 -47.15
N SER A 438 16.85 4.77 -48.03
CA SER A 438 17.18 4.07 -49.28
C SER A 438 17.71 5.00 -50.38
N GLY A 439 17.54 6.33 -50.23
CA GLY A 439 17.91 7.33 -51.24
C GLY A 439 17.02 7.32 -52.50
N SER A 440 15.93 6.56 -52.48
CA SER A 440 14.98 6.39 -53.59
C SER A 440 13.55 6.31 -53.05
N ASN A 441 12.58 6.72 -53.86
CA ASN A 441 11.15 6.62 -53.55
C ASN A 441 10.54 5.29 -54.04
N THR A 442 11.32 4.42 -54.67
CA THR A 442 10.86 3.11 -55.17
C THR A 442 11.56 1.95 -54.48
N ASP A 443 12.85 2.10 -54.16
CA ASP A 443 13.66 1.01 -53.64
C ASP A 443 13.59 0.96 -52.12
N LYS A 444 13.33 -0.23 -51.57
CA LYS A 444 13.34 -0.49 -50.12
C LYS A 444 14.61 -1.22 -49.74
N LYS A 445 15.72 -0.48 -49.67
CA LYS A 445 17.03 -1.01 -49.26
C LYS A 445 17.13 -1.26 -47.76
N VAL A 446 16.17 -0.75 -46.98
CA VAL A 446 16.06 -0.97 -45.53
C VAL A 446 14.69 -1.50 -45.15
N SER A 447 14.63 -2.26 -44.08
CA SER A 447 13.42 -2.62 -43.35
C SER A 447 13.34 -1.82 -42.05
N VAL A 448 12.12 -1.48 -41.66
CA VAL A 448 11.83 -0.74 -40.42
C VAL A 448 10.84 -1.56 -39.63
N SER A 449 11.12 -1.78 -38.36
CA SER A 449 10.28 -2.53 -37.43
C SER A 449 10.34 -1.90 -36.04
N ILE A 450 9.35 -2.19 -35.20
CA ILE A 450 9.43 -1.90 -33.77
C ILE A 450 9.60 -3.23 -33.06
N VAL A 451 10.68 -3.36 -32.30
CA VAL A 451 11.01 -4.54 -31.49
C VAL A 451 11.49 -4.00 -30.16
N ASN A 452 10.97 -4.50 -29.05
CA ASN A 452 11.36 -4.00 -27.74
C ASN A 452 10.36 -2.98 -27.18
N ASP A 453 9.76 -2.16 -28.05
CA ASP A 453 9.40 -0.75 -27.84
C ASP A 453 10.27 0.22 -28.68
N LYS A 454 11.36 -0.30 -29.26
CA LYS A 454 12.35 0.49 -30.01
C LYS A 454 12.14 0.38 -31.51
N LEU A 455 12.25 1.51 -32.20
CA LEU A 455 12.28 1.54 -33.65
C LEU A 455 13.64 1.06 -34.15
N ILE A 456 13.65 -0.08 -34.84
CA ILE A 456 14.83 -0.71 -35.43
C ILE A 456 14.77 -0.55 -36.94
N ILE A 457 15.91 -0.21 -37.53
CA ILE A 457 16.10 -0.17 -38.98
C ILE A 457 17.23 -1.11 -39.34
N GLN A 458 16.98 -2.00 -40.30
CA GLN A 458 17.95 -2.98 -40.78
C GLN A 458 18.12 -2.91 -42.30
N GLU A 459 19.35 -2.98 -42.78
CA GLU A 459 19.65 -2.99 -44.21
C GLU A 459 19.34 -4.35 -44.86
N ASN A 460 18.69 -4.33 -46.03
CA ASN A 460 18.25 -5.51 -46.77
C ASN A 460 19.31 -6.02 -47.79
N THR A 461 20.59 -5.66 -47.66
CA THR A 461 21.61 -5.99 -48.66
C THR A 461 22.27 -7.35 -48.41
N ASN A 462 22.33 -8.17 -49.47
CA ASN A 462 22.99 -9.48 -49.50
C ASN A 462 24.53 -9.42 -49.56
N GLU A 463 25.13 -8.23 -49.66
CA GLU A 463 26.58 -8.11 -49.77
C GLU A 463 27.26 -8.21 -48.40
N SER A 464 28.14 -9.20 -48.27
CA SER A 464 29.02 -9.46 -47.14
C SER A 464 30.24 -8.51 -47.14
N SER A 465 30.06 -7.21 -47.38
CA SER A 465 31.20 -6.28 -47.29
C SER A 465 31.45 -5.94 -45.81
N LYS A 466 32.27 -6.76 -45.14
CA LYS A 466 32.65 -6.61 -43.72
C LYS A 466 33.26 -5.24 -43.33
N ASN A 467 33.57 -4.36 -44.29
CA ASN A 467 34.46 -3.21 -44.06
C ASN A 467 33.91 -1.82 -44.45
N LYS A 468 32.62 -1.63 -44.74
CA LYS A 468 32.02 -0.28 -44.79
C LYS A 468 30.63 -0.27 -44.15
N PRO A 469 30.39 0.55 -43.12
CA PRO A 469 29.02 0.78 -42.66
C PRO A 469 28.28 1.57 -43.73
N THR A 470 27.27 0.97 -44.34
CA THR A 470 26.38 1.61 -45.31
C THR A 470 25.27 2.39 -44.61
N LEU A 471 24.72 1.90 -43.49
CA LEU A 471 23.79 2.66 -42.65
C LEU A 471 24.53 3.63 -41.71
N ALA A 472 24.44 4.93 -41.99
CA ALA A 472 25.26 5.94 -41.32
C ALA A 472 24.54 6.65 -40.16
N LYS A 473 23.37 7.27 -40.37
CA LYS A 473 22.73 8.07 -39.32
C LYS A 473 21.28 8.44 -39.66
N LEU A 474 20.40 8.43 -38.65
CA LEU A 474 19.07 9.01 -38.71
C LEU A 474 18.82 9.87 -37.45
N GLU A 475 18.34 11.08 -37.66
CA GLU A 475 17.79 11.97 -36.64
C GLU A 475 16.35 12.30 -37.03
N ILE A 476 15.44 12.27 -36.07
CA ILE A 476 14.03 12.65 -36.25
C ILE A 476 13.75 13.84 -35.33
N VAL A 477 13.20 14.92 -35.90
CA VAL A 477 12.89 16.17 -35.19
C VAL A 477 11.40 16.48 -35.29
N ALA A 478 10.74 16.73 -34.16
CA ALA A 478 9.32 17.06 -34.09
C ALA A 478 9.07 18.58 -34.11
N ASN A 479 8.15 19.03 -34.97
CA ASN A 479 7.77 20.45 -35.15
C ASN A 479 8.97 21.43 -35.16
N ASP A 480 10.04 21.06 -35.88
CA ASP A 480 11.29 21.84 -35.97
C ASP A 480 11.96 22.11 -34.61
N GLY A 481 11.81 21.19 -33.65
CA GLY A 481 12.41 21.26 -32.31
C GLY A 481 11.56 21.97 -31.26
N LYS A 482 10.34 22.39 -31.61
CA LYS A 482 9.45 23.17 -30.73
C LYS A 482 8.50 22.32 -29.88
N LEU A 483 8.42 21.01 -30.13
CA LEU A 483 7.53 20.09 -29.44
C LEU A 483 8.33 18.91 -28.90
N ASN A 484 8.20 18.62 -27.61
CA ASN A 484 8.71 17.38 -27.04
C ASN A 484 7.71 16.26 -27.34
N ALA A 485 7.97 15.50 -28.41
CA ALA A 485 7.08 14.44 -28.87
C ALA A 485 7.67 13.03 -28.67
N PHE A 486 8.94 12.94 -28.27
CA PHE A 486 9.63 11.67 -28.10
C PHE A 486 9.93 11.41 -26.63
N SER A 487 9.79 10.14 -26.27
CA SER A 487 10.16 9.65 -24.95
C SER A 487 11.65 9.31 -24.88
N GLY A 488 12.20 9.25 -23.67
CA GLY A 488 13.56 8.73 -23.47
C GLY A 488 13.64 7.22 -23.67
N ILE A 489 14.85 6.66 -23.57
CA ILE A 489 15.04 5.21 -23.45
C ILE A 489 14.47 4.77 -22.09
N GLU A 490 13.66 3.72 -22.05
CA GLU A 490 12.98 3.30 -20.82
C GLU A 490 13.96 2.96 -19.69
N ALA A 491 15.04 2.24 -19.99
CA ALA A 491 16.05 1.88 -18.99
C ALA A 491 16.75 3.10 -18.34
N MET A 492 16.67 4.29 -18.93
CA MET A 492 17.21 5.50 -18.34
C MET A 492 16.23 6.18 -17.38
N ASN A 493 14.92 5.92 -17.52
CA ASN A 493 13.88 6.64 -16.80
C ASN A 493 13.32 5.77 -15.68
N VAL A 494 13.69 6.10 -14.44
CA VAL A 494 13.17 5.40 -13.26
C VAL A 494 11.77 5.88 -12.93
N ASP A 495 11.58 7.17 -12.68
CA ASP A 495 10.33 7.74 -12.16
C ASP A 495 9.52 8.51 -13.20
N ARG A 496 10.12 8.85 -14.34
CA ARG A 496 9.45 9.50 -15.49
C ARG A 496 8.60 8.52 -16.30
N VAL A 497 7.76 7.76 -15.61
CA VAL A 497 6.90 6.71 -16.14
C VAL A 497 5.44 6.96 -15.76
N SER A 498 4.53 6.60 -16.66
CA SER A 498 3.09 6.79 -16.46
C SER A 498 2.50 5.77 -15.49
N LEU A 499 1.37 6.12 -14.88
CA LEU A 499 0.53 5.16 -14.16
C LEU A 499 0.10 4.02 -15.07
N ASN A 500 -0.03 2.83 -14.48
CA ASN A 500 -0.55 1.67 -15.20
C ASN A 500 -2.02 1.91 -15.53
N LYS A 501 -2.43 1.62 -16.76
CA LYS A 501 -3.75 1.92 -17.28
C LYS A 501 -4.46 0.63 -17.67
N ASP A 502 -5.57 0.34 -16.99
CA ASP A 502 -6.50 -0.71 -17.37
C ASP A 502 -7.88 -0.10 -17.64
N LYS A 503 -8.22 0.03 -18.92
CA LYS A 503 -9.50 0.56 -19.41
C LYS A 503 -9.82 1.95 -18.85
N ASN A 504 -10.69 2.04 -17.85
CA ASN A 504 -11.12 3.28 -17.22
C ASN A 504 -10.41 3.55 -15.89
N THR A 505 -9.47 2.71 -15.47
CA THR A 505 -8.75 2.83 -14.20
C THR A 505 -7.26 3.04 -14.46
N LEU A 506 -6.69 4.04 -13.79
CA LEU A 506 -5.23 4.19 -13.67
C LEU A 506 -4.82 3.85 -12.25
N GLN A 507 -3.74 3.09 -12.08
CA GLN A 507 -3.23 2.69 -10.77
C GLN A 507 -1.71 2.86 -10.70
N ALA A 508 -1.25 3.34 -9.55
CA ALA A 508 0.16 3.36 -9.16
C ALA A 508 0.67 1.94 -8.91
N GLN A 509 1.91 1.69 -9.32
CA GLN A 509 2.58 0.42 -9.05
C GLN A 509 3.09 0.35 -7.61
N LEU A 510 3.58 1.46 -7.08
CA LEU A 510 4.23 1.51 -5.77
C LEU A 510 3.25 1.89 -4.66
N SER A 511 3.20 1.05 -3.64
CA SER A 511 2.53 1.36 -2.38
C SER A 511 3.22 2.52 -1.68
N GLN A 512 2.41 3.46 -1.20
CA GLN A 512 2.88 4.56 -0.39
C GLN A 512 2.84 4.13 1.07
N VAL A 513 4.02 3.98 1.68
CA VAL A 513 4.19 3.43 3.03
C VAL A 513 5.03 4.41 3.82
N ASP A 514 4.59 4.74 5.04
CA ASP A 514 5.36 5.59 5.93
C ASP A 514 6.57 4.84 6.52
N ARG A 515 7.40 5.55 7.28
CA ARG A 515 8.60 4.96 7.93
C ARG A 515 8.27 3.87 8.97
N PHE A 516 7.03 3.80 9.43
CA PHE A 516 6.56 2.81 10.40
C PHE A 516 5.95 1.58 9.73
N GLY A 517 5.79 1.59 8.40
CA GLY A 517 5.20 0.49 7.65
C GLY A 517 3.69 0.57 7.51
N GLU A 518 3.07 1.72 7.83
CA GLU A 518 1.63 1.92 7.63
C GLU A 518 1.36 2.52 6.24
N PHE A 519 0.31 2.02 5.59
CA PHE A 519 -0.08 2.49 4.26
C PHE A 519 -0.67 3.89 4.32
N ALA A 520 -0.30 4.72 3.34
CA ALA A 520 -0.76 6.09 3.26
C ALA A 520 -2.28 6.18 3.06
N THR A 521 -2.87 7.16 3.73
CA THR A 521 -4.28 7.54 3.60
C THR A 521 -4.37 8.97 3.07
N ARG A 522 -5.60 9.48 2.86
CA ARG A 522 -5.80 10.88 2.42
C ARG A 522 -5.17 11.90 3.39
N ASP A 523 -5.10 11.57 4.68
CA ASP A 523 -4.62 12.47 5.73
C ASP A 523 -3.11 12.35 5.97
N THR A 524 -2.46 11.32 5.43
CA THR A 524 -1.02 11.11 5.56
C THR A 524 -0.26 12.26 4.88
N LYS A 525 0.74 12.82 5.58
CA LYS A 525 1.59 13.89 5.04
C LYS A 525 2.57 13.30 4.02
N LEU A 526 2.79 14.02 2.94
CA LEU A 526 3.68 13.63 1.85
C LEU A 526 5.12 13.37 2.33
N GLN A 527 5.61 14.20 3.25
CA GLN A 527 6.93 14.09 3.86
C GLN A 527 7.15 12.78 4.66
N ASP A 528 6.09 12.14 5.15
CA ASP A 528 6.19 10.97 6.02
C ASP A 528 6.45 9.70 5.20
N VAL A 529 6.07 9.73 3.92
CA VAL A 529 6.30 8.68 2.92
C VAL A 529 7.48 9.00 2.00
N ALA A 530 7.78 10.29 1.78
CA ALA A 530 8.86 10.70 0.91
C ALA A 530 10.19 10.08 1.34
N GLN A 531 10.98 9.66 0.33
CA GLN A 531 12.29 9.03 0.52
C GLN A 531 13.40 10.03 0.91
N GLY A 532 13.00 11.23 1.35
CA GLY A 532 13.84 12.27 1.93
C GLY A 532 13.16 13.65 1.88
N SER A 533 13.94 14.73 1.89
CA SER A 533 13.38 16.09 2.02
C SER A 533 12.67 16.57 0.76
N LEU A 534 11.42 16.99 0.92
CA LEU A 534 10.61 17.62 -0.14
C LEU A 534 10.83 19.14 -0.27
N LYS A 535 11.78 19.71 0.48
CA LYS A 535 12.00 21.16 0.55
C LYS A 535 12.42 21.72 -0.82
N ASN A 536 11.62 22.61 -1.38
CA ASN A 536 11.78 23.23 -2.70
C ASN A 536 11.78 22.24 -3.87
N ALA A 537 11.26 21.03 -3.67
CA ALA A 537 11.11 20.06 -4.74
C ALA A 537 10.04 20.54 -5.74
N VAL A 538 10.23 20.21 -7.01
CA VAL A 538 9.29 20.55 -8.09
C VAL A 538 8.83 19.24 -8.72
N LEU A 539 7.59 18.87 -8.43
CA LEU A 539 6.94 17.72 -9.06
C LEU A 539 6.35 18.18 -10.39
N GLU A 540 6.81 17.57 -11.47
CA GLU A 540 6.27 17.79 -12.81
C GLU A 540 5.27 16.68 -13.11
N MET A 541 4.09 17.07 -13.61
CA MET A 541 3.05 16.15 -14.06
C MET A 541 2.81 16.33 -15.55
N ASP A 542 3.02 15.25 -16.30
CA ASP A 542 2.58 15.15 -17.68
C ASP A 542 1.21 14.46 -17.68
N ILE A 543 0.19 15.19 -18.13
CA ILE A 543 -1.19 14.73 -18.09
C ILE A 543 -1.81 14.72 -19.48
N LYS A 544 -2.61 13.69 -19.76
CA LYS A 544 -3.67 13.72 -20.76
C LYS A 544 -4.98 13.77 -19.99
N ASN A 545 -5.73 14.85 -20.13
CA ASN A 545 -6.96 15.04 -19.35
C ASN A 545 -8.10 14.13 -19.85
N ILE A 546 -9.24 14.12 -19.15
CA ILE A 546 -10.41 13.30 -19.51
C ILE A 546 -10.94 13.57 -20.93
N ASN A 547 -10.65 14.74 -21.48
CA ASN A 547 -11.04 15.12 -22.84
C ASN A 547 -9.97 14.76 -23.89
N GLY A 548 -8.84 14.15 -23.50
CA GLY A 548 -7.75 13.76 -24.38
C GLY A 548 -6.72 14.86 -24.68
N VAL A 549 -6.75 15.98 -23.95
CA VAL A 549 -5.83 17.11 -24.15
C VAL A 549 -4.60 16.94 -23.27
N GLU A 550 -3.42 16.92 -23.89
CA GLU A 550 -2.13 16.90 -23.21
C GLU A 550 -1.76 18.28 -22.60
N LYS A 551 -1.43 18.29 -21.31
CA LYS A 551 -1.00 19.46 -20.54
C LYS A 551 0.17 19.09 -19.60
N LYS A 552 0.94 20.09 -19.19
CA LYS A 552 1.99 19.97 -18.18
C LYS A 552 1.63 20.79 -16.95
N VAL A 553 1.80 20.22 -15.77
CA VAL A 553 1.54 20.85 -14.48
C VAL A 553 2.78 20.80 -13.62
N ASN A 554 3.15 21.91 -12.99
CA ASN A 554 4.28 21.96 -12.06
C ASN A 554 3.77 22.23 -10.65
N ILE A 555 4.03 21.32 -9.71
CA ILE A 555 3.74 21.52 -8.28
C ILE A 555 5.06 21.88 -7.59
N THR A 556 5.14 23.09 -7.03
CA THR A 556 6.32 23.55 -6.29
C THR A 556 6.06 23.42 -4.80
N LEU A 557 6.86 22.57 -4.13
CA LEU A 557 6.80 22.31 -2.69
C LEU A 557 7.65 23.33 -1.92
N ASP A 558 7.15 24.55 -1.79
CA ASP A 558 7.83 25.67 -1.13
C ASP A 558 7.72 25.61 0.41
N GLU A 559 8.62 26.31 1.11
CA GLU A 559 8.64 26.48 2.56
C GLU A 559 7.45 27.27 3.08
N GLN A 560 7.02 28.29 2.34
CA GLN A 560 5.94 29.18 2.76
C GLN A 560 4.57 28.69 2.24
N GLN A 561 4.50 28.31 0.97
CA GLN A 561 3.24 27.98 0.32
C GLN A 561 3.43 27.10 -0.92
N VAL A 562 2.89 25.88 -0.86
CA VAL A 562 2.77 24.99 -2.01
C VAL A 562 1.84 25.61 -3.04
N ASN A 563 2.28 25.53 -4.28
CA ASN A 563 1.58 26.06 -5.42
C ASN A 563 1.67 25.09 -6.60
N PHE A 564 0.64 25.08 -7.44
CA PHE A 564 0.66 24.36 -8.71
C PHE A 564 0.43 25.32 -9.87
N GLU A 565 1.13 25.09 -10.97
CA GLU A 565 1.06 25.91 -12.17
C GLU A 565 0.59 25.05 -13.35
N ILE A 566 -0.41 25.52 -14.07
CA ILE A 566 -0.95 24.89 -15.28
C ILE A 566 -1.29 25.98 -16.30
N ASP A 567 -0.93 25.77 -17.57
CA ASP A 567 -1.14 26.73 -18.66
C ASP A 567 -0.61 28.16 -18.36
N GLY A 568 0.46 28.26 -17.56
CA GLY A 568 1.09 29.53 -17.14
C GLY A 568 0.35 30.27 -16.01
N VAL A 569 -0.68 29.67 -15.42
CA VAL A 569 -1.42 30.24 -14.28
C VAL A 569 -1.04 29.50 -13.01
N LYS A 570 -0.66 30.26 -11.97
CA LYS A 570 -0.22 29.76 -10.67
C LYS A 570 -1.37 29.79 -9.65
N TYR A 571 -1.62 28.66 -9.00
CA TYR A 571 -2.65 28.46 -7.99
C TYR A 571 -2.01 28.03 -6.67
N ASN A 572 -2.43 28.61 -5.55
CA ASN A 572 -2.02 28.14 -4.23
C ASN A 572 -2.85 26.91 -3.83
N VAL A 573 -2.19 25.95 -3.17
CA VAL A 573 -2.90 24.84 -2.52
C VAL A 573 -3.55 25.37 -1.25
N VAL A 574 -4.87 25.36 -1.24
CA VAL A 574 -5.68 25.95 -0.16
C VAL A 574 -6.19 24.84 0.74
N ASN A 575 -6.09 25.02 2.05
CA ASN A 575 -6.71 24.09 3.00
C ASN A 575 -7.97 24.68 3.63
N ASP A 576 -8.93 23.81 3.87
CA ASP A 576 -10.12 24.15 4.61
C ASP A 576 -9.80 24.27 6.09
N ASN A 577 -10.21 25.38 6.68
CA ASN A 577 -9.89 25.66 8.07
C ASN A 577 -11.13 25.60 8.97
N LEU A 578 -11.39 24.42 9.51
CA LEU A 578 -12.42 24.18 10.53
C LEU A 578 -11.82 24.28 11.95
N LEU A 579 -11.14 25.39 12.25
CA LEU A 579 -10.63 25.65 13.59
C LEU A 579 -11.78 26.06 14.51
N SER A 580 -11.86 25.43 15.68
CA SER A 580 -12.79 25.79 16.74
C SER A 580 -12.07 26.08 18.05
N VAL A 581 -12.69 26.87 18.92
CA VAL A 581 -12.09 27.23 20.22
C VAL A 581 -12.19 26.06 21.21
N ALA A 582 -11.06 25.64 21.77
CA ALA A 582 -10.97 24.61 22.80
C ALA A 582 -11.05 25.19 24.23
N PRO A 583 -11.34 24.36 25.28
CA PRO A 583 -11.40 24.81 26.67
C PRO A 583 -10.11 25.51 27.17
N GLY A 584 -10.26 26.45 28.10
CA GLY A 584 -9.13 27.16 28.72
C GLY A 584 -8.65 28.41 27.95
N PHE A 585 -9.45 28.92 27.03
CA PHE A 585 -9.19 30.15 26.26
C PHE A 585 -9.36 31.44 27.11
N SER A 586 -8.79 32.54 26.62
CA SER A 586 -9.02 33.92 27.07
C SER A 586 -9.24 34.84 25.86
N GLN A 587 -9.61 36.10 26.10
CA GLN A 587 -9.83 37.08 25.01
C GLN A 587 -8.59 37.36 24.14
N ASN A 588 -7.40 37.03 24.62
CA ASN A 588 -6.12 37.21 23.92
C ASN A 588 -5.39 35.88 23.64
N LYS A 589 -5.94 34.74 24.07
CA LYS A 589 -5.33 33.42 23.91
C LYS A 589 -6.39 32.40 23.53
N ILE A 590 -6.31 31.88 22.32
CA ILE A 590 -7.21 30.86 21.79
C ILE A 590 -6.54 29.50 21.92
N ASN A 591 -7.08 28.64 22.78
CA ASN A 591 -6.67 27.24 22.82
C ASN A 591 -7.32 26.49 21.65
N VAL A 592 -6.57 25.55 21.11
CA VAL A 592 -6.89 24.82 19.88
C VAL A 592 -7.08 23.34 20.24
N PRO A 593 -7.99 22.60 19.61
CA PRO A 593 -8.19 21.19 19.91
C PRO A 593 -6.92 20.37 19.67
N ASP A 594 -6.69 19.34 20.47
CA ASP A 594 -5.47 18.52 20.40
C ASP A 594 -5.23 17.90 19.02
N TYR A 595 -6.32 17.57 18.32
CA TYR A 595 -6.29 17.00 16.97
C TYR A 595 -5.99 18.01 15.86
N TYR A 596 -6.05 19.32 16.15
CA TYR A 596 -5.92 20.35 15.13
C TYR A 596 -4.44 20.74 14.95
N ASP A 597 -3.98 20.73 13.70
CA ASP A 597 -2.63 21.10 13.33
C ASP A 597 -2.51 22.62 13.15
N LEU A 598 -1.56 23.27 13.81
CA LEU A 598 -1.31 24.71 13.66
C LEU A 598 -0.34 25.05 12.51
N ASP A 599 0.26 24.03 11.87
CA ASP A 599 1.22 24.21 10.77
C ASP A 599 0.59 25.02 9.61
N GLY A 600 1.24 26.11 9.19
CA GLY A 600 0.75 26.98 8.10
C GLY A 600 -0.02 28.22 8.57
N ILE A 601 -0.18 28.40 9.87
CA ILE A 601 -0.61 29.67 10.49
C ILE A 601 0.64 30.46 10.89
N GLU A 602 0.72 31.73 10.50
CA GLU A 602 1.89 32.57 10.72
C GLU A 602 1.61 33.73 11.69
N VAL A 603 2.68 34.18 12.37
CA VAL A 603 2.61 35.40 13.18
C VAL A 603 2.33 36.58 12.25
N GLY A 604 1.23 37.28 12.53
CA GLY A 604 0.77 38.42 11.78
C GLY A 604 -0.44 38.18 10.89
N ASP A 605 -0.88 36.92 10.75
CA ASP A 605 -2.18 36.60 10.14
C ASP A 605 -3.33 37.19 10.97
N THR A 606 -4.46 37.48 10.33
CA THR A 606 -5.66 37.98 11.01
C THR A 606 -6.77 36.94 11.01
N ILE A 607 -7.36 36.72 12.18
CA ILE A 607 -8.48 35.79 12.40
C ILE A 607 -9.68 36.53 12.99
N SER A 608 -10.88 36.02 12.75
CA SER A 608 -12.12 36.57 13.29
C SER A 608 -12.92 35.50 14.05
N ILE A 609 -13.52 35.92 15.17
CA ILE A 609 -14.42 35.09 15.98
C ILE A 609 -15.67 35.91 16.26
N ASN A 610 -16.83 35.39 15.84
CA ASN A 610 -18.12 36.07 15.96
C ASN A 610 -18.08 37.51 15.38
N GLY A 611 -17.34 37.71 14.27
CA GLY A 611 -17.17 39.00 13.61
C GLY A 611 -16.17 39.98 14.23
N SER A 612 -15.54 39.66 15.37
CA SER A 612 -14.43 40.46 15.92
C SER A 612 -13.12 39.98 15.29
N VAL A 613 -12.39 40.86 14.61
CA VAL A 613 -11.09 40.55 13.97
C VAL A 613 -9.93 40.85 14.92
N SER A 614 -8.91 40.00 14.93
CA SER A 614 -7.66 40.24 15.64
C SER A 614 -6.46 39.66 14.89
N LYS A 615 -5.25 40.11 15.25
CA LYS A 615 -3.98 39.72 14.62
C LYS A 615 -3.21 38.75 15.51
N ILE A 616 -2.70 37.67 14.93
CA ILE A 616 -1.91 36.66 15.62
C ILE A 616 -0.53 37.22 15.99
N THR A 617 -0.14 37.10 17.25
CA THR A 617 1.18 37.50 17.76
C THR A 617 2.06 36.30 18.10
N THR A 618 1.46 35.15 18.41
CA THR A 618 2.20 33.93 18.75
C THR A 618 1.39 32.71 18.33
N VAL A 619 2.08 31.73 17.75
CA VAL A 619 1.54 30.41 17.44
C VAL A 619 2.40 29.40 18.16
N ASP A 620 1.80 28.63 19.07
CA ASP A 620 2.49 27.61 19.83
C ASP A 620 1.92 26.22 19.46
N ASN A 621 2.68 25.48 18.65
CA ASN A 621 2.27 24.14 18.21
C ASN A 621 2.47 23.09 19.31
N GLN A 622 3.36 23.32 20.27
CA GLN A 622 3.65 22.38 21.36
C GLN A 622 2.52 22.38 22.41
N TYR A 623 2.01 23.57 22.75
CA TYR A 623 0.95 23.76 23.73
C TYR A 623 -0.41 24.08 23.10
N LYS A 624 -0.52 23.98 21.77
CA LYS A 624 -1.76 24.12 20.98
C LYS A 624 -2.55 25.38 21.32
N PHE A 625 -1.89 26.55 21.23
CA PHE A 625 -2.58 27.82 21.40
C PHE A 625 -2.10 28.89 20.42
N ILE A 626 -2.95 29.89 20.21
CA ILE A 626 -2.69 31.08 19.40
C ILE A 626 -2.91 32.30 20.30
N GLU A 627 -1.95 33.21 20.37
CA GLU A 627 -2.14 34.52 21.02
C GLU A 627 -2.44 35.59 19.98
N VAL A 628 -3.31 36.53 20.35
CA VAL A 628 -3.76 37.60 19.46
C VAL A 628 -3.68 38.98 20.13
N ASN A 629 -3.47 40.01 19.32
CA ASN A 629 -3.48 41.41 19.73
C ASN A 629 -4.06 42.29 18.61
N PRO A 630 -5.12 43.10 18.84
CA PRO A 630 -5.81 43.37 20.11
C PRO A 630 -6.69 42.22 20.63
N PRO A 631 -6.99 42.10 21.93
CA PRO A 631 -7.90 41.07 22.43
C PRO A 631 -9.27 41.14 21.73
N PHE A 632 -9.92 40.00 21.52
CA PHE A 632 -11.26 39.98 20.93
C PHE A 632 -12.26 40.75 21.81
N THR A 633 -13.15 41.47 21.15
CA THR A 633 -14.17 42.30 21.83
C THR A 633 -15.51 41.56 21.96
N SER A 634 -15.71 40.53 21.14
CA SER A 634 -16.87 39.64 21.18
C SER A 634 -16.74 38.61 22.32
N ARG A 635 -17.86 38.05 22.74
CA ARG A 635 -17.85 36.89 23.64
C ARG A 635 -17.38 35.66 22.86
N ILE A 636 -16.44 34.93 23.43
CA ILE A 636 -15.93 33.66 22.90
C ILE A 636 -16.49 32.52 23.75
N ASN A 637 -16.93 31.43 23.12
CA ASN A 637 -17.32 30.19 23.79
C ASN A 637 -16.56 28.98 23.19
N VAL A 638 -16.51 27.87 23.95
CA VAL A 638 -15.97 26.61 23.43
C VAL A 638 -16.80 26.16 22.23
N GLY A 639 -16.13 25.79 21.14
CA GLY A 639 -16.76 25.37 19.89
C GLY A 639 -17.07 26.49 18.90
N ASP A 640 -16.85 27.77 19.26
CA ASP A 640 -16.97 28.88 18.31
C ASP A 640 -15.98 28.67 17.15
N SER A 641 -16.43 28.92 15.92
CA SER A 641 -15.59 28.80 14.72
C SER A 641 -14.63 29.99 14.59
N VAL A 642 -13.38 29.70 14.23
CA VAL A 642 -12.35 30.71 13.97
C VAL A 642 -12.21 30.86 12.45
N GLU A 643 -12.58 32.04 11.94
CA GLU A 643 -12.46 32.36 10.52
C GLU A 643 -11.14 33.08 10.24
N PHE A 644 -10.54 32.80 9.08
CA PHE A 644 -9.28 33.43 8.66
C PHE A 644 -9.59 34.57 7.69
N GLU A 645 -9.10 35.77 8.00
CA GLU A 645 -9.38 36.98 7.21
C GLU A 645 -8.24 37.28 6.24
N THR A 646 -6.99 37.16 6.69
CA THR A 646 -5.80 37.45 5.86
C THR A 646 -4.64 36.57 6.29
N PRO A 647 -4.23 35.59 5.45
CA PRO A 647 -4.95 35.10 4.26
C PRO A 647 -6.28 34.44 4.62
N GLN A 648 -7.23 34.35 3.68
CA GLN A 648 -8.55 33.71 3.91
C GLN A 648 -8.50 32.18 4.06
N PHE A 649 -7.31 31.62 4.23
CA PHE A 649 -7.05 30.19 4.24
C PHE A 649 -5.84 29.86 5.09
N LYS A 650 -5.74 28.59 5.48
CA LYS A 650 -4.54 28.04 6.08
C LYS A 650 -3.53 27.71 4.98
N ARG A 651 -2.28 28.17 5.14
CA ARG A 651 -1.21 27.87 4.19
C ARG A 651 -0.83 26.38 4.26
N THR A 652 -0.44 25.83 3.11
CA THR A 652 0.16 24.50 3.02
C THR A 652 1.60 24.66 2.59
N ASN A 653 2.54 24.13 3.35
CA ASN A 653 3.96 24.09 3.04
C ASN A 653 4.39 22.66 2.64
N TYR A 654 5.65 22.50 2.24
CA TYR A 654 6.19 21.19 1.84
C TYR A 654 6.10 20.09 2.93
N ASN A 655 6.07 20.47 4.21
CA ASN A 655 6.01 19.53 5.34
C ASN A 655 4.59 19.10 5.70
N ASN A 656 3.58 19.95 5.49
CA ASN A 656 2.20 19.67 5.91
C ASN A 656 1.27 19.31 4.75
N MET A 657 1.77 19.24 3.52
CA MET A 657 0.98 18.79 2.37
C MET A 657 0.57 17.33 2.53
N THR A 658 -0.71 17.03 2.31
CA THR A 658 -1.25 15.66 2.42
C THR A 658 -1.46 14.99 1.06
N TYR A 659 -1.57 13.66 1.05
CA TYR A 659 -1.97 12.92 -0.15
C TYR A 659 -3.36 13.33 -0.65
N GLY A 660 -4.27 13.69 0.26
CA GLY A 660 -5.58 14.27 -0.07
C GLY A 660 -5.42 15.49 -0.98
N GLN A 661 -4.56 16.43 -0.60
CA GLN A 661 -4.32 17.64 -1.39
C GLN A 661 -3.63 17.33 -2.73
N LEU A 662 -2.68 16.40 -2.77
CA LEU A 662 -2.08 15.96 -4.04
C LEU A 662 -3.15 15.38 -4.98
N MET A 663 -4.02 14.51 -4.47
CA MET A 663 -5.12 13.91 -5.22
C MET A 663 -6.12 14.95 -5.72
N ASP A 664 -6.39 15.99 -4.92
CA ASP A 664 -7.28 17.08 -5.33
C ASP A 664 -6.68 17.89 -6.49
N ILE A 665 -5.36 18.17 -6.46
CA ILE A 665 -4.65 18.81 -7.59
C ILE A 665 -4.71 17.93 -8.84
N VAL A 666 -4.45 16.63 -8.70
CA VAL A 666 -4.56 15.66 -9.81
C VAL A 666 -5.99 15.65 -10.36
N GLY A 667 -7.01 15.63 -9.51
CA GLY A 667 -8.42 15.64 -9.92
C GLY A 667 -8.83 16.90 -10.68
N MET A 668 -8.48 18.07 -10.16
CA MET A 668 -8.78 19.35 -10.79
C MET A 668 -8.10 19.48 -12.16
N THR A 669 -6.82 19.06 -12.25
CA THR A 669 -6.03 19.18 -13.49
C THR A 669 -6.45 18.17 -14.55
N LEU A 670 -6.75 16.92 -14.17
CA LEU A 670 -7.23 15.89 -15.09
C LEU A 670 -8.65 16.15 -15.62
N ASN A 671 -9.48 16.87 -14.87
CA ASN A 671 -10.83 17.20 -15.30
C ASN A 671 -10.91 18.58 -16.01
N ASP A 672 -9.82 19.34 -16.04
CA ASP A 672 -9.74 20.71 -16.55
C ASP A 672 -10.71 21.69 -15.85
N ASN A 673 -11.07 21.38 -14.60
CA ASN A 673 -11.92 22.21 -13.75
C ASN A 673 -11.05 22.86 -12.68
N LEU A 674 -10.43 23.98 -13.03
CA LEU A 674 -9.55 24.75 -12.16
C LEU A 674 -10.33 25.80 -11.35
N PRO A 675 -9.80 26.28 -10.21
CA PRO A 675 -10.44 27.34 -9.43
C PRO A 675 -10.65 28.61 -10.28
N LYS A 676 -11.90 29.09 -10.37
CA LYS A 676 -12.26 30.29 -11.16
C LYS A 676 -11.60 31.58 -10.65
N LYS A 677 -11.23 31.60 -9.37
CA LYS A 677 -10.55 32.72 -8.72
C LYS A 677 -9.32 32.17 -7.99
N ILE A 678 -8.19 32.82 -8.21
CA ILE A 678 -6.90 32.44 -7.62
C ILE A 678 -6.95 32.78 -6.11
N ASN A 679 -6.43 31.88 -5.28
CA ASN A 679 -6.33 32.02 -3.82
C ASN A 679 -7.68 32.19 -3.09
N ASP A 680 -8.75 31.63 -3.66
CA ASP A 680 -10.09 31.67 -3.09
C ASP A 680 -10.52 30.26 -2.63
N PRO A 681 -10.75 30.05 -1.32
CA PRO A 681 -11.11 28.72 -0.79
C PRO A 681 -12.42 28.19 -1.36
N GLY A 682 -13.41 29.07 -1.59
CA GLY A 682 -14.69 28.69 -2.16
C GLY A 682 -14.53 28.21 -3.61
N ALA A 683 -13.76 28.93 -4.42
CA ALA A 683 -13.45 28.52 -5.78
C ALA A 683 -12.68 27.19 -5.83
N TYR A 684 -11.77 26.95 -4.88
CA TYR A 684 -11.02 25.71 -4.75
C TYR A 684 -11.95 24.53 -4.42
N LYS A 685 -12.83 24.66 -3.41
CA LYS A 685 -13.81 23.62 -3.07
C LYS A 685 -14.76 23.29 -4.21
N ASN A 686 -15.23 24.31 -4.93
CA ASN A 686 -16.11 24.09 -6.07
C ASN A 686 -15.40 23.27 -7.16
N ALA A 687 -14.12 23.57 -7.43
CA ALA A 687 -13.31 22.79 -8.36
C ALA A 687 -13.14 21.33 -7.91
N ILE A 688 -12.97 21.09 -6.59
CA ILE A 688 -12.93 19.74 -6.01
C ILE A 688 -14.24 18.99 -6.23
N PHE A 689 -15.36 19.62 -5.87
CA PHE A 689 -16.68 19.04 -6.01
C PHE A 689 -16.99 18.68 -7.48
N ASP A 690 -16.61 19.54 -8.41
CA ASP A 690 -16.88 19.35 -9.82
C ASP A 690 -16.13 18.14 -10.41
N TYR A 691 -14.86 17.89 -10.02
CA TYR A 691 -14.16 16.71 -10.52
C TYR A 691 -14.66 15.41 -9.89
N GLY A 692 -15.11 15.43 -8.62
CA GLY A 692 -15.60 14.22 -7.93
C GLY A 692 -16.80 13.55 -8.62
N ASN A 693 -17.55 14.31 -9.42
CA ASN A 693 -18.65 13.82 -10.24
C ASN A 693 -18.19 13.01 -11.47
N ARG A 694 -16.96 13.24 -11.97
CA ARG A 694 -16.43 12.62 -13.20
C ARG A 694 -15.28 11.64 -12.94
N LEU A 695 -14.51 11.89 -11.88
CA LEU A 695 -13.35 11.08 -11.48
C LEU A 695 -13.53 10.57 -10.05
N ASP A 696 -13.06 9.36 -9.81
CA ASP A 696 -12.77 8.87 -8.46
C ASP A 696 -11.26 8.86 -8.26
N ILE A 697 -10.75 9.49 -7.22
CA ILE A 697 -9.32 9.48 -6.90
C ILE A 697 -9.16 9.09 -5.44
N SER A 698 -8.56 7.94 -5.22
CA SER A 698 -8.42 7.34 -3.90
C SER A 698 -7.06 6.66 -3.76
N LEU A 699 -6.61 6.47 -2.53
CA LEU A 699 -5.60 5.46 -2.21
C LEU A 699 -6.32 4.14 -1.93
N ASP A 700 -5.82 3.03 -2.48
CA ASP A 700 -6.31 1.71 -2.10
C ASP A 700 -5.87 1.32 -0.68
N ILE A 701 -6.29 0.16 -0.21
CA ILE A 701 -5.97 -0.33 1.15
C ILE A 701 -4.46 -0.52 1.40
N ARG A 702 -3.66 -0.52 0.32
CA ARG A 702 -2.20 -0.63 0.33
C ARG A 702 -1.53 0.70 0.00
N GLY A 703 -2.25 1.81 0.08
CA GLY A 703 -1.72 3.14 -0.18
C GLY A 703 -1.33 3.38 -1.64
N LYS A 704 -1.77 2.58 -2.62
CA LYS A 704 -1.51 2.85 -4.04
C LYS A 704 -2.54 3.84 -4.56
N LEU A 705 -2.08 4.85 -5.29
CA LEU A 705 -2.97 5.80 -5.97
C LEU A 705 -3.79 5.09 -7.04
N LYS A 706 -5.11 5.26 -6.98
CA LYS A 706 -6.08 4.75 -7.95
C LYS A 706 -6.94 5.89 -8.45
N ILE A 707 -7.08 5.99 -9.77
CA ILE A 707 -7.91 6.96 -10.47
C ILE A 707 -8.90 6.18 -11.32
N VAL A 708 -10.20 6.44 -11.14
CA VAL A 708 -11.27 5.80 -11.93
C VAL A 708 -12.03 6.86 -12.70
N ASP A 709 -12.04 6.72 -14.02
CA ASP A 709 -12.89 7.49 -14.91
C ASP A 709 -14.32 6.96 -14.84
N LYS A 710 -15.26 7.81 -14.40
CA LYS A 710 -16.69 7.48 -14.27
C LYS A 710 -17.47 7.78 -15.55
N VAL A 711 -16.85 8.43 -16.53
CA VAL A 711 -17.51 8.91 -17.76
C VAL A 711 -17.34 7.89 -18.89
N GLU A 712 -16.10 7.50 -19.16
CA GLU A 712 -15.76 6.62 -20.28
C GLU A 712 -15.33 5.23 -19.79
N SER A 713 -15.74 4.18 -20.51
CA SER A 713 -15.29 2.81 -20.23
C SER A 713 -13.85 2.54 -20.67
N LEU A 714 -13.34 3.35 -21.59
CA LEU A 714 -11.94 3.40 -22.02
C LEU A 714 -11.46 4.83 -21.79
N SER A 715 -10.72 5.05 -20.71
CA SER A 715 -10.30 6.39 -20.35
C SER A 715 -9.25 6.91 -21.32
N LYS A 716 -9.34 8.20 -21.64
CA LYS A 716 -8.28 8.93 -22.37
C LYS A 716 -7.21 9.49 -21.44
N ILE A 717 -7.39 9.30 -20.13
CA ILE A 717 -6.51 9.85 -19.11
C ILE A 717 -5.18 9.11 -19.13
N ASP A 718 -4.10 9.89 -19.11
CA ASP A 718 -2.73 9.42 -18.88
C ASP A 718 -2.10 10.37 -17.85
N LEU A 719 -1.30 9.86 -16.92
CA LEU A 719 -0.69 10.63 -15.85
C LEU A 719 0.71 10.08 -15.53
N SER A 720 1.72 10.94 -15.64
CA SER A 720 3.06 10.75 -15.06
C SER A 720 3.31 11.84 -14.03
N ILE A 721 3.90 11.49 -12.88
CA ILE A 721 4.32 12.45 -11.84
C ILE A 721 5.75 12.10 -11.44
N TYR A 722 6.66 13.05 -11.55
CA TYR A 722 8.08 12.82 -11.25
C TYR A 722 8.79 14.10 -10.78
N ASP A 723 9.97 13.97 -10.20
CA ASP A 723 10.79 15.13 -9.86
C ASP A 723 11.47 15.70 -11.11
N LYS A 724 11.44 17.02 -11.25
CA LYS A 724 12.10 17.71 -12.36
C LYS A 724 13.59 17.36 -12.49
N ASN A 725 14.29 17.23 -11.38
CA ASN A 725 15.73 16.99 -11.30
C ASN A 725 16.08 15.49 -11.10
N SER A 726 15.11 14.59 -11.24
CA SER A 726 15.31 13.16 -10.98
C SER A 726 16.44 12.53 -11.79
N ASN A 727 16.67 12.99 -13.02
CA ASN A 727 17.72 12.50 -13.92
C ASN A 727 19.10 13.17 -13.70
N ASP A 728 19.24 14.10 -12.76
CA ASP A 728 20.51 14.77 -12.45
C ASP A 728 21.31 14.05 -11.35
N PHE A 729 22.31 13.25 -11.73
CA PHE A 729 23.21 12.52 -10.82
C PHE A 729 24.26 13.41 -10.14
N ASN A 730 24.30 14.72 -10.40
CA ASN A 730 25.10 15.64 -9.59
C ASN A 730 24.33 16.14 -8.36
N ASN A 731 23.00 16.01 -8.35
CA ASN A 731 22.15 16.43 -7.25
C ASN A 731 21.64 15.20 -6.47
N ASN A 732 22.30 14.91 -5.36
CA ASN A 732 21.95 13.79 -4.49
C ASN A 732 20.80 14.12 -3.52
N ASN A 733 20.32 15.37 -3.52
CA ASN A 733 19.32 15.88 -2.57
C ASN A 733 17.88 15.89 -3.10
N THR A 734 17.55 15.15 -4.17
CA THR A 734 16.20 15.18 -4.74
C THR A 734 15.47 13.85 -4.59
N PRO A 735 15.03 13.50 -3.37
CA PRO A 735 14.02 12.49 -3.17
C PRO A 735 12.62 13.09 -3.29
N SER A 736 11.88 12.62 -4.30
CA SER A 736 10.46 12.89 -4.47
C SER A 736 9.62 11.67 -4.11
N ILE A 737 8.33 11.87 -4.06
CA ILE A 737 7.37 10.77 -3.99
C ILE A 737 7.43 9.99 -5.30
N LEU A 738 7.61 8.67 -5.19
CA LEU A 738 7.60 7.74 -6.30
C LEU A 738 6.28 6.97 -6.28
N LEU A 739 5.41 7.26 -7.25
CA LEU A 739 4.14 6.54 -7.44
C LEU A 739 4.30 5.34 -8.38
N ASN A 740 5.15 5.51 -9.40
CA ASN A 740 5.61 4.43 -10.27
C ASN A 740 7.11 4.52 -10.40
N ALA A 741 7.71 3.37 -10.68
CA ALA A 741 9.09 3.34 -11.10
C ALA A 741 9.34 2.19 -12.07
N ASN A 742 10.21 2.41 -13.05
CA ASN A 742 10.95 1.34 -13.68
C ASN A 742 12.00 0.84 -12.67
N ASN A 743 11.53 0.08 -11.69
CA ASN A 743 12.35 -0.48 -10.62
C ASN A 743 12.35 -2.01 -10.66
N ALA A 744 13.17 -2.63 -9.80
CA ALA A 744 13.40 -4.06 -9.84
C ALA A 744 12.12 -4.82 -9.53
N VAL A 745 11.99 -6.02 -10.12
CA VAL A 745 10.84 -6.88 -9.87
C VAL A 745 10.98 -7.48 -8.47
N VAL A 746 9.96 -7.29 -7.64
CA VAL A 746 9.89 -7.86 -6.29
C VAL A 746 9.59 -9.34 -6.40
N LEU A 747 10.55 -10.18 -6.01
CA LEU A 747 10.40 -11.64 -6.02
C LEU A 747 9.76 -12.18 -4.73
N ASP A 748 9.97 -11.48 -3.61
CA ASP A 748 9.42 -11.78 -2.29
C ASP A 748 9.47 -10.50 -1.44
N THR A 749 8.50 -10.31 -0.55
CA THR A 749 8.41 -9.13 0.31
C THR A 749 7.68 -9.46 1.61
N PRO A 750 8.02 -8.83 2.76
CA PRO A 750 7.39 -9.12 4.05
C PRO A 750 5.86 -8.92 4.10
N SER A 751 5.34 -7.92 3.41
CA SER A 751 3.88 -7.73 3.27
C SER A 751 3.26 -8.77 2.38
N VAL A 752 2.17 -9.35 2.86
CA VAL A 752 1.37 -10.31 2.10
C VAL A 752 0.36 -9.55 1.21
N ASP A 753 0.12 -10.03 -0.01
CA ASP A 753 -1.08 -9.68 -0.79
C ASP A 753 -1.74 -10.96 -1.28
N PHE A 754 -2.47 -11.59 -0.35
CA PHE A 754 -2.85 -13.00 -0.46
C PHE A 754 -3.54 -13.35 -1.78
N PHE A 755 -4.51 -12.54 -2.23
CA PHE A 755 -5.23 -12.81 -3.47
C PHE A 755 -4.47 -12.33 -4.70
N GLN A 756 -3.71 -11.24 -4.62
CA GLN A 756 -2.94 -10.76 -5.77
C GLN A 756 -1.81 -11.73 -6.11
N ASP A 757 -1.06 -12.18 -5.11
CA ASP A 757 0.05 -13.12 -5.28
C ASP A 757 -0.39 -14.43 -5.96
N LEU A 758 -1.58 -14.93 -5.58
CA LEU A 758 -2.17 -16.11 -6.21
C LEU A 758 -2.64 -15.82 -7.64
N GLN A 759 -3.25 -14.66 -7.90
CA GLN A 759 -3.69 -14.26 -9.25
C GLN A 759 -2.50 -14.08 -10.20
N ASP A 760 -1.42 -13.45 -9.73
CA ASP A 760 -0.18 -13.26 -10.48
C ASP A 760 0.47 -14.60 -10.84
N ALA A 761 0.44 -15.56 -9.92
CA ALA A 761 0.89 -16.93 -10.18
C ALA A 761 0.04 -17.63 -11.26
N VAL A 762 -1.29 -17.46 -11.24
CA VAL A 762 -2.19 -17.99 -12.29
C VAL A 762 -1.91 -17.34 -13.64
N TYR A 763 -1.71 -16.02 -13.65
CA TYR A 763 -1.38 -15.28 -14.86
C TYR A 763 -0.07 -15.77 -15.48
N ALA A 764 0.96 -16.00 -14.65
CA ALA A 764 2.23 -16.56 -15.09
C ALA A 764 2.08 -17.96 -15.73
N VAL A 765 1.25 -18.83 -15.14
CA VAL A 765 0.95 -20.16 -15.71
C VAL A 765 0.24 -20.02 -17.06
N ARG A 766 -0.78 -19.18 -17.15
CA ARG A 766 -1.55 -18.97 -18.40
C ARG A 766 -0.67 -18.49 -19.54
N ASN A 767 0.30 -17.61 -19.25
CA ASN A 767 1.19 -17.00 -20.24
C ASN A 767 2.52 -17.75 -20.40
N ASN A 768 2.70 -18.91 -19.77
CA ASN A 768 3.94 -19.70 -19.81
C ASN A 768 5.21 -18.93 -19.37
N ILE A 769 5.07 -18.05 -18.38
CA ILE A 769 6.17 -17.24 -17.84
C ILE A 769 6.81 -18.03 -16.70
N VAL A 770 7.90 -18.74 -16.96
CA VAL A 770 8.54 -19.62 -15.97
C VAL A 770 9.32 -18.84 -14.90
N SER A 771 10.08 -17.83 -15.33
CA SER A 771 10.87 -16.92 -14.50
C SER A 771 10.67 -15.48 -14.97
N THR A 772 11.19 -14.53 -14.18
CA THR A 772 11.21 -13.10 -14.52
C THR A 772 11.79 -12.87 -15.91
N ASP A 773 11.03 -12.18 -16.77
CA ASP A 773 11.44 -11.89 -18.15
C ASP A 773 10.85 -10.56 -18.62
N ALA A 774 11.75 -9.60 -18.83
CA ALA A 774 11.45 -8.27 -19.33
C ALA A 774 10.57 -8.27 -20.59
N PHE A 775 10.77 -9.21 -21.51
CA PHE A 775 10.10 -9.18 -22.82
C PHE A 775 8.95 -10.20 -22.92
N SER A 776 8.49 -10.72 -21.79
CA SER A 776 7.28 -11.54 -21.74
C SER A 776 6.01 -10.67 -21.82
N ASN A 777 4.83 -11.32 -21.87
CA ASN A 777 3.54 -10.62 -21.88
C ASN A 777 3.30 -9.73 -20.65
N ASP A 778 4.02 -9.98 -19.56
CA ASP A 778 4.07 -9.13 -18.37
C ASP A 778 5.51 -9.01 -17.89
N SER A 779 6.14 -7.90 -18.25
CA SER A 779 7.52 -7.59 -17.94
C SER A 779 7.83 -7.62 -16.45
N ARG A 780 6.83 -7.38 -15.59
CA ARG A 780 7.00 -7.33 -14.13
C ARG A 780 6.57 -8.62 -13.44
N SER A 781 6.17 -9.65 -14.20
CA SER A 781 5.79 -10.94 -13.64
C SER A 781 6.97 -11.61 -12.95
N THR A 782 6.74 -12.13 -11.74
CA THR A 782 7.73 -12.98 -11.04
C THR A 782 7.85 -14.38 -11.65
N GLY A 783 6.98 -14.72 -12.61
CA GLY A 783 6.85 -16.04 -13.22
C GLY A 783 6.34 -17.12 -12.26
N ILE A 784 6.20 -18.35 -12.76
CA ILE A 784 5.73 -19.51 -11.99
C ILE A 784 6.67 -19.79 -10.81
N ARG A 785 7.99 -19.66 -11.00
CA ARG A 785 8.99 -19.84 -9.92
C ARG A 785 8.80 -18.82 -8.79
N GLY A 786 8.48 -17.57 -9.11
CA GLY A 786 8.12 -16.55 -8.13
C GLY A 786 6.80 -16.87 -7.42
N GLY A 787 5.77 -17.26 -8.18
CA GLY A 787 4.48 -17.69 -7.62
C GLY A 787 4.60 -18.87 -6.64
N ILE A 788 5.51 -19.83 -6.89
CA ILE A 788 5.79 -20.91 -5.93
C ILE A 788 6.34 -20.37 -4.62
N LYS A 789 7.28 -19.40 -4.67
CA LYS A 789 7.82 -18.76 -3.47
C LYS A 789 6.76 -17.95 -2.73
N ALA A 790 5.94 -17.20 -3.46
CA ALA A 790 4.83 -16.47 -2.87
C ALA A 790 3.88 -17.43 -2.13
N VAL A 791 3.50 -18.55 -2.73
CA VAL A 791 2.63 -19.56 -2.06
C VAL A 791 3.29 -20.20 -0.83
N ASP A 792 4.62 -20.35 -0.83
CA ASP A 792 5.36 -20.79 0.35
C ASP A 792 5.31 -19.76 1.48
N HIS A 793 5.49 -18.48 1.14
CA HIS A 793 5.31 -17.37 2.08
C HIS A 793 3.87 -17.34 2.60
N LEU A 794 2.86 -17.34 1.73
CA LEU A 794 1.44 -17.40 2.13
C LEU A 794 1.15 -18.59 3.03
N SER A 795 1.72 -19.77 2.76
CA SER A 795 1.52 -20.95 3.61
C SER A 795 2.13 -20.77 5.00
N ALA A 796 3.31 -20.15 5.10
CA ALA A 796 3.95 -19.81 6.36
C ALA A 796 3.14 -18.75 7.13
N HIS A 797 2.66 -17.73 6.44
CA HIS A 797 1.76 -16.70 6.98
C HIS A 797 0.50 -17.33 7.60
N ILE A 798 -0.19 -18.18 6.84
CA ILE A 798 -1.40 -18.89 7.32
C ILE A 798 -1.06 -19.78 8.53
N ALA A 799 0.09 -20.45 8.55
CA ALA A 799 0.50 -21.25 9.69
C ALA A 799 0.74 -20.40 10.95
N LYS A 800 1.30 -19.19 10.79
CA LYS A 800 1.47 -18.21 11.88
C LYS A 800 0.12 -17.69 12.37
N MET A 801 -0.78 -17.29 11.48
CA MET A 801 -2.15 -16.89 11.83
C MET A 801 -2.89 -18.00 12.56
N ARG A 802 -2.72 -19.24 12.12
CA ARG A 802 -3.29 -20.41 12.78
C ARG A 802 -2.74 -20.62 14.19
N THR A 803 -1.44 -20.38 14.38
CA THR A 803 -0.80 -20.42 15.71
C THR A 803 -1.38 -19.34 16.63
N ILE A 804 -1.57 -18.12 16.14
CA ILE A 804 -2.21 -17.02 16.89
C ILE A 804 -3.64 -17.39 17.31
N ALA A 805 -4.45 -17.91 16.38
CA ALA A 805 -5.80 -18.39 16.70
C ALA A 805 -5.79 -19.50 17.76
N GLY A 806 -4.83 -20.42 17.68
CA GLY A 806 -4.63 -21.48 18.67
C GLY A 806 -4.31 -20.93 20.07
N THR A 807 -3.38 -19.97 20.15
CA THR A 807 -3.01 -19.29 21.41
C THR A 807 -4.17 -18.50 22.00
N ASN A 808 -4.95 -17.79 21.17
CA ASN A 808 -6.14 -17.06 21.61
C ASN A 808 -7.18 -18.02 22.17
N SER A 809 -7.50 -19.10 21.45
CA SER A 809 -8.40 -20.16 21.93
C SER A 809 -7.95 -20.75 23.27
N GLN A 810 -6.66 -21.06 23.43
CA GLN A 810 -6.15 -21.61 24.69
C GLN A 810 -6.26 -20.61 25.86
N THR A 811 -5.98 -19.34 25.61
CA THR A 811 -6.08 -18.26 26.60
C THR A 811 -7.52 -18.10 27.10
N ILE A 812 -8.49 -18.16 26.18
CA ILE A 812 -9.90 -18.06 26.54
C ILE A 812 -10.37 -19.33 27.24
N ASN A 813 -9.96 -20.53 26.82
CA ASN A 813 -10.27 -21.79 27.52
C ASN A 813 -9.81 -21.76 28.98
N ASN A 814 -8.56 -21.36 29.23
CA ASN A 814 -8.04 -21.20 30.59
C ASN A 814 -8.89 -20.21 31.42
N THR A 815 -9.45 -19.21 30.75
CA THR A 815 -10.30 -18.20 31.39
C THR A 815 -11.69 -18.73 31.68
N ILE A 816 -12.28 -19.51 30.79
CA ILE A 816 -13.55 -20.23 31.00
C ILE A 816 -13.41 -21.12 32.25
N ASP A 817 -12.33 -21.90 32.35
CA ASP A 817 -12.09 -22.76 33.51
C ASP A 817 -12.01 -21.95 34.81
N ARG A 818 -11.31 -20.80 34.78
CA ARG A 818 -11.21 -19.89 35.93
C ARG A 818 -12.57 -19.29 36.30
N ILE A 819 -13.35 -18.84 35.33
CA ILE A 819 -14.67 -18.25 35.56
C ILE A 819 -15.62 -19.31 36.11
N GLY A 820 -15.61 -20.53 35.59
CA GLY A 820 -16.38 -21.65 36.12
C GLY A 820 -16.09 -21.91 37.60
N ASN A 821 -14.82 -21.85 38.00
CA ASN A 821 -14.41 -21.94 39.41
C ASN A 821 -14.91 -20.73 40.24
N ILE A 822 -14.86 -19.52 39.69
CA ILE A 822 -15.36 -18.30 40.37
C ILE A 822 -16.89 -18.37 40.55
N ILE A 823 -17.63 -18.81 39.53
CA ILE A 823 -19.09 -19.00 39.61
C ILE A 823 -19.40 -20.02 40.72
N THR A 824 -18.69 -21.14 40.75
CA THR A 824 -18.89 -22.19 41.75
C THR A 824 -18.62 -21.68 43.17
N THR A 825 -17.49 -21.02 43.38
CA THR A 825 -17.14 -20.43 44.70
C THR A 825 -18.09 -19.30 45.10
N THR A 826 -18.57 -18.48 44.16
CA THR A 826 -19.58 -17.44 44.42
C THR A 826 -20.91 -18.06 44.84
N LYS A 827 -21.34 -19.14 44.16
CA LYS A 827 -22.53 -19.92 44.52
C LYS A 827 -22.39 -20.54 45.92
N GLU A 828 -21.22 -21.07 46.26
CA GLU A 828 -20.93 -21.61 47.59
C GLU A 828 -20.98 -20.53 48.68
N LEU A 829 -20.31 -19.39 48.49
CA LEU A 829 -20.34 -18.26 49.42
C LEU A 829 -21.75 -17.68 49.57
N LYS A 830 -22.51 -17.61 48.47
CA LYS A 830 -23.91 -17.21 48.50
C LYS A 830 -24.71 -18.17 49.37
N ASN A 831 -24.60 -19.48 49.12
CA ASN A 831 -25.27 -20.50 49.90
C ASN A 831 -24.88 -20.44 51.39
N GLN A 832 -23.61 -20.23 51.72
CA GLN A 832 -23.18 -20.04 53.11
C GLN A 832 -23.83 -18.80 53.76
N THR A 833 -23.98 -17.72 53.00
CA THR A 833 -24.55 -16.45 53.48
C THR A 833 -26.07 -16.53 53.68
N ILE A 834 -26.80 -17.05 52.69
CA ILE A 834 -28.27 -16.97 52.61
C ILE A 834 -28.99 -18.28 52.91
N SER A 835 -28.40 -19.44 52.63
CA SER A 835 -29.13 -20.71 52.76
C SER A 835 -29.22 -21.17 54.20
N THR A 836 -30.37 -21.74 54.56
CA THR A 836 -30.59 -22.31 55.90
C THR A 836 -30.33 -23.81 55.91
N ASP A 837 -29.83 -24.35 57.03
CA ASP A 837 -29.81 -25.79 57.24
C ASP A 837 -31.24 -26.24 57.59
N ILE A 838 -31.91 -26.87 56.63
CA ILE A 838 -33.32 -27.26 56.78
C ILE A 838 -33.49 -28.24 57.95
N ALA A 839 -32.53 -29.13 58.21
CA ALA A 839 -32.63 -30.11 59.29
C ALA A 839 -32.53 -29.43 60.66
N GLU A 840 -31.57 -28.53 60.84
CA GLU A 840 -31.44 -27.73 62.07
C GLU A 840 -32.64 -26.80 62.26
N THR A 841 -33.11 -26.17 61.18
CA THR A 841 -34.25 -25.23 61.21
C THR A 841 -35.56 -25.95 61.51
N MET A 842 -35.77 -27.16 60.98
CA MET A 842 -36.90 -28.02 61.34
C MET A 842 -36.86 -28.43 62.81
N ALA A 843 -35.68 -28.76 63.36
CA ALA A 843 -35.53 -29.04 64.78
C ALA A 843 -35.93 -27.84 65.65
N LYS A 844 -35.46 -26.64 65.30
CA LYS A 844 -35.83 -25.38 65.96
C LYS A 844 -37.32 -25.07 65.85
N PHE A 845 -37.93 -25.29 64.68
CA PHE A 845 -39.37 -25.09 64.48
C PHE A 845 -40.18 -26.02 65.39
N ASN A 846 -39.81 -27.30 65.47
CA ASN A 846 -40.48 -28.25 66.36
C ASN A 846 -40.35 -27.85 67.84
N GLU A 847 -39.17 -27.40 68.27
CA GLU A 847 -38.94 -26.88 69.63
C GLU A 847 -39.82 -25.65 69.92
N GLN A 848 -39.85 -24.67 69.02
CA GLN A 848 -40.67 -23.48 69.14
C GLN A 848 -42.18 -23.80 69.14
N ALA A 849 -42.61 -24.79 68.35
CA ALA A 849 -44.00 -25.24 68.29
C ALA A 849 -44.41 -25.89 69.62
N LEU A 850 -43.53 -26.71 70.20
CA LEU A 850 -43.72 -27.30 71.52
C LEU A 850 -43.80 -26.20 72.59
N ASN A 851 -42.90 -25.23 72.59
CA ASN A 851 -42.89 -24.10 73.53
C ASN A 851 -44.15 -23.24 73.42
N TYR A 852 -44.60 -22.93 72.20
CA TYR A 852 -45.86 -22.21 71.97
C TYR A 852 -47.07 -23.00 72.51
N SER A 853 -47.12 -24.32 72.27
CA SER A 853 -48.19 -25.18 72.81
C SER A 853 -48.20 -25.24 74.34
N ALA A 854 -47.02 -25.23 74.99
CA ALA A 854 -46.89 -25.19 76.43
C ALA A 854 -47.35 -23.83 77.00
N LEU A 855 -47.00 -22.73 76.32
CA LEU A 855 -47.42 -21.38 76.68
C LEU A 855 -48.96 -21.22 76.59
N LEU A 856 -49.60 -21.74 75.54
CA LEU A 856 -51.06 -21.80 75.42
C LEU A 856 -51.72 -22.60 76.56
N LYS A 857 -51.13 -23.73 76.97
CA LYS A 857 -51.64 -24.52 78.11
C LYS A 857 -51.54 -23.75 79.43
N ILE A 858 -50.44 -23.03 79.67
CA ILE A 858 -50.24 -22.19 80.86
C ILE A 858 -51.29 -21.08 80.89
N VAL A 859 -51.60 -20.47 79.74
CA VAL A 859 -52.60 -19.39 79.64
C VAL A 859 -53.99 -19.88 79.92
N ASN A 860 -54.38 -21.02 79.35
CA ASN A 860 -55.69 -21.62 79.63
C ASN A 860 -55.85 -21.85 81.14
N ARG A 861 -54.78 -22.30 81.82
CA ARG A 861 -54.77 -22.50 83.27
C ARG A 861 -54.83 -21.19 84.07
N ILE A 862 -54.18 -20.11 83.62
CA ILE A 862 -54.24 -18.79 84.26
C ILE A 862 -55.61 -18.14 84.07
N ASN A 863 -56.22 -18.26 82.88
CA ASN A 863 -57.57 -17.78 82.57
C ASN A 863 -58.65 -18.53 83.38
N GLU A 864 -58.50 -19.84 83.57
CA GLU A 864 -59.34 -20.61 84.49
C GLU A 864 -59.24 -20.08 85.93
N LEU A 865 -58.03 -19.79 86.42
CA LEU A 865 -57.80 -19.25 87.76
C LEU A 865 -58.33 -17.81 87.94
N THR A 866 -58.24 -16.94 86.93
CA THR A 866 -58.79 -15.57 86.99
C THR A 866 -60.30 -15.52 86.83
N LEU A 867 -60.93 -16.39 86.02
CA LEU A 867 -62.39 -16.54 86.03
C LEU A 867 -62.89 -17.01 87.41
N THR A 868 -62.21 -17.99 88.00
CA THR A 868 -62.57 -18.54 89.32
C THR A 868 -62.45 -17.48 90.44
N ASN A 869 -61.59 -16.48 90.29
CA ASN A 869 -61.46 -15.33 91.21
C ASN A 869 -62.31 -14.11 90.82
N TYR A 870 -62.94 -14.08 89.64
CA TYR A 870 -63.94 -13.05 89.27
C TYR A 870 -65.36 -13.47 89.69
N TYR A 871 -65.60 -14.77 89.79
CA TYR A 871 -66.83 -15.37 90.34
C TYR A 871 -66.78 -15.64 91.85
N ARG A 872 -65.72 -15.20 92.53
CA ARG A 872 -65.65 -15.03 93.99
C ARG A 872 -65.54 -13.56 94.30
#